data_AF-A0A8H8NP82-F1
#
_entry.id   AF-A0A8H8NP82-F1
#
_cell.length_a   1.000
_cell.length_b   1.000
_cell.length_c   1.000
_cell.angle_alpha   90.00
_cell.angle_beta   90.00
_cell.angle_gamma   90.00
#
_symmetry.space_group_name_H-M   'P 1'
#
loop_
_entity.id
_entity.type
_entity.pdbx_description
1 polymer ?
#
loop_
_entity_poly.entity_id
_entity_poly.type
_entity_poly.pdbx_seq_one_letter_code
_entity_poly.pdbx_strand_id
1 'polypeptide(L)'
;MSSVHSTWFTSFEASYTQKQSAALTFIRWTVNICLLSLSWFASGVTRFNDLLSEVTFRADCDISLTKECKMFNNKLPYLLSLPGLVLSFGGSRPEIYTRQSTNSTTPLVNFQVSQPPITPKIGKTCTVQLFRRTFANSYYRPEIVEYEHAKYFLVAPNECGDIGKWAGISLNWTATSQGRQYDRLAGNVEIWRTSTAEPTTAGIIWTQLKDVTKYIPLFSRPGRMIVDLNNIVDESLGLNGEYDGEYRIGQTAFTEPKHAPKSDLVIPLSNLSPDQANYAAVPPTLNNTVKFPRNAAKAFVEVFASGNSAEEFWYFNLADSWVSKLPSGTTYGKGAYREVRLLVDGKLAGVVNPYPVIFTGGFIPTMWRPISAYGSFDQPTYSIDLTPFIPLLSDGANHTISIDVVAGKAASADHSINGNWYVSGNIQVFLDSSSEPTTGKITSYTAPGYSTSDVKGIAASNDVNVTETASRTLHIEAEVKTGSGKTTKVVWSQDLNFKNVQSYLNNATRQIVDQVSSGKSISTHNGIPIISDDYNYPLNIDFLLVAENNASGWNTILDHSFNRKRLSTGSFLTAPNGTRVVANGTAIQDFSYRDAKLNTYQRHVEARNSDVTSDSQNGTLTSTWPWSRSKLPKGASGAHSDYVARLPIARDADIIF
;
A
#
# COMPACT_ATOMS: atom_id res chain seq x y z
N MET A 1 -37.46 -49.29 -32.01
CA MET A 1 -38.57 -50.18 -31.62
C MET A 1 -38.57 -50.23 -30.09
N SER A 2 -39.27 -49.30 -29.42
CA SER A 2 -40.66 -49.39 -28.91
C SER A 2 -40.77 -50.33 -27.68
N SER A 3 -40.83 -49.81 -26.44
CA SER A 3 -42.05 -49.44 -25.65
C SER A 3 -42.72 -50.65 -24.97
N VAL A 4 -43.30 -50.69 -23.74
CA VAL A 4 -43.72 -49.69 -22.74
C VAL A 4 -44.34 -50.42 -21.49
N HIS A 5 -44.20 -49.80 -20.30
CA HIS A 5 -45.00 -49.74 -19.03
C HIS A 5 -45.62 -50.88 -18.19
N SER A 6 -45.30 -50.75 -16.88
CA SER A 6 -46.14 -50.61 -15.64
C SER A 6 -46.81 -51.79 -14.93
N THR A 7 -46.54 -51.95 -13.62
CA THR A 7 -47.41 -51.45 -12.51
C THR A 7 -46.72 -51.63 -11.14
N TRP A 8 -46.81 -50.59 -10.31
CA TRP A 8 -46.48 -50.54 -8.87
C TRP A 8 -47.80 -50.36 -8.12
N PHE A 9 -48.04 -51.04 -6.99
CA PHE A 9 -48.69 -50.51 -5.78
C PHE A 9 -48.85 -51.61 -4.70
N THR A 10 -48.75 -51.17 -3.43
CA THR A 10 -49.09 -51.85 -2.14
C THR A 10 -47.99 -52.59 -1.36
N SER A 11 -47.20 -51.83 -0.58
CA SER A 11 -46.86 -52.16 0.82
C SER A 11 -46.07 -50.99 1.47
N PHE A 12 -46.76 -49.98 2.00
CA PHE A 12 -46.12 -48.91 2.78
C PHE A 12 -47.07 -48.31 3.82
N GLU A 13 -47.67 -49.15 4.67
CA GLU A 13 -48.49 -48.69 5.80
C GLU A 13 -48.33 -49.63 7.01
N ALA A 14 -47.13 -49.66 7.60
CA ALA A 14 -46.90 -50.29 8.91
C ALA A 14 -45.66 -49.79 9.68
N SER A 15 -44.96 -48.75 9.22
CA SER A 15 -43.69 -48.28 9.82
C SER A 15 -43.72 -46.85 10.38
N TYR A 16 -44.87 -46.17 10.40
CA TYR A 16 -44.92 -44.75 10.75
C TYR A 16 -45.39 -44.45 12.19
N THR A 17 -46.10 -45.36 12.84
CA THR A 17 -46.74 -45.10 14.14
C THR A 17 -45.89 -45.43 15.37
N GLN A 18 -44.76 -46.14 15.23
CA GLN A 18 -43.91 -46.52 16.37
C GLN A 18 -42.71 -45.57 16.61
N LYS A 19 -42.42 -44.63 15.70
CA LYS A 19 -41.34 -43.64 15.84
C LYS A 19 -41.77 -42.28 16.42
N GLN A 20 -43.07 -42.00 16.51
CA GLN A 20 -43.56 -40.73 17.07
C GLN A 20 -43.64 -40.70 18.61
N SER A 21 -43.74 -41.84 19.29
CA SER A 21 -43.83 -41.89 20.77
C SER A 21 -42.48 -41.68 21.48
N ALA A 22 -41.35 -41.99 20.84
CA ALA A 22 -40.01 -41.78 21.41
C ALA A 22 -39.54 -40.32 21.26
N ALA A 23 -39.89 -39.65 20.15
CA ALA A 23 -39.52 -38.26 19.88
C ALA A 23 -40.24 -37.27 20.82
N LEU A 24 -41.53 -37.48 21.11
CA LEU A 24 -42.28 -36.63 22.05
C LEU A 24 -41.81 -36.76 23.50
N THR A 25 -41.31 -37.92 23.90
CA THR A 25 -40.80 -38.15 25.26
C THR A 25 -39.42 -37.50 25.45
N PHE A 26 -38.58 -37.50 24.41
CA PHE A 26 -37.28 -36.82 24.44
C PHE A 26 -37.44 -35.30 24.46
N ILE A 27 -38.33 -34.73 23.65
CA ILE A 27 -38.60 -33.28 23.60
C ILE A 27 -39.17 -32.75 24.93
N ARG A 28 -40.04 -33.51 25.60
CA ARG A 28 -40.55 -33.13 26.93
C ARG A 28 -39.50 -33.17 28.03
N TRP A 29 -38.44 -33.96 27.87
CA TRP A 29 -37.33 -34.02 28.82
C TRP A 29 -36.37 -32.83 28.64
N THR A 30 -36.06 -32.45 27.40
CA THR A 30 -35.21 -31.29 27.09
C THR A 30 -35.85 -29.94 27.45
N VAL A 31 -37.17 -29.81 27.26
CA VAL A 31 -37.90 -28.58 27.60
C VAL A 31 -37.97 -28.36 29.12
N ASN A 32 -38.11 -29.41 29.92
CA ASN A 32 -38.09 -29.29 31.38
C ASN A 32 -36.70 -28.93 31.93
N ILE A 33 -35.62 -29.41 31.31
CA ILE A 33 -34.24 -29.04 31.70
C ILE A 33 -33.93 -27.59 31.34
N CYS A 34 -34.42 -27.08 30.19
CA CYS A 34 -34.29 -25.67 29.83
C CYS A 34 -35.15 -24.74 30.72
N LEU A 35 -36.32 -25.18 31.16
CA LEU A 35 -37.18 -24.39 32.08
C LEU A 35 -36.61 -24.36 33.51
N LEU A 36 -35.92 -25.42 33.96
CA LEU A 36 -35.21 -25.44 35.24
C LEU A 36 -33.96 -24.54 35.24
N SER A 37 -33.22 -24.44 34.14
CA SER A 37 -32.06 -23.55 34.02
C SER A 37 -32.42 -22.08 33.79
N LEU A 38 -33.59 -21.77 33.20
CA LEU A 38 -34.09 -20.39 33.08
C LEU A 38 -34.66 -19.82 34.39
N SER A 39 -34.99 -20.66 35.37
CA SER A 39 -35.47 -20.21 36.69
C SER A 39 -34.36 -19.76 37.66
N TRP A 40 -33.09 -20.06 37.35
CA TRP A 40 -31.92 -19.65 38.15
C TRP A 40 -31.23 -18.37 37.66
N PHE A 41 -31.56 -17.87 36.46
CA PHE A 41 -30.97 -16.64 35.91
C PHE A 41 -31.82 -15.37 36.14
N ALA A 42 -33.05 -15.51 36.65
CA ALA A 42 -33.93 -14.37 36.90
C ALA A 42 -33.59 -13.57 38.18
N SER A 43 -32.72 -14.06 39.06
CA SER A 43 -32.28 -13.36 40.28
C SER A 43 -30.87 -12.75 40.21
N GLY A 44 -30.21 -12.79 39.03
CA GLY A 44 -28.87 -12.21 38.81
C GLY A 44 -28.84 -10.90 38.01
N VAL A 45 -29.95 -10.53 37.36
CA VAL A 45 -29.98 -9.42 36.39
C VAL A 45 -30.07 -8.03 37.05
N THR A 46 -30.56 -7.94 38.29
CA THR A 46 -30.56 -6.68 39.05
C THR A 46 -29.19 -6.33 39.65
N ARG A 47 -28.28 -7.29 39.83
CA ARG A 47 -26.92 -7.03 40.35
C ARG A 47 -25.88 -6.70 39.28
N PHE A 48 -26.23 -6.83 38.00
CA PHE A 48 -25.35 -6.54 36.87
C PHE A 48 -25.54 -5.13 36.32
N ASN A 49 -26.75 -4.56 36.43
CA ASN A 49 -27.03 -3.18 36.04
C ASN A 49 -26.45 -2.16 37.03
N ASP A 50 -26.45 -2.44 38.33
CA ASP A 50 -25.84 -1.57 39.35
C ASP A 50 -24.30 -1.55 39.28
N LEU A 51 -23.68 -2.60 38.71
CA LEU A 51 -22.24 -2.69 38.49
C LEU A 51 -21.76 -2.00 37.20
N LEU A 52 -22.67 -1.72 36.26
CA LEU A 52 -22.38 -1.01 35.01
C LEU A 52 -22.65 0.50 35.10
N SER A 53 -23.44 0.95 36.09
CA SER A 53 -23.66 2.38 36.35
C SER A 53 -22.51 3.09 37.08
N GLU A 54 -21.51 2.35 37.58
CA GLU A 54 -20.29 2.90 38.19
C GLU A 54 -19.06 2.87 37.26
N VAL A 55 -19.20 2.41 36.01
CA VAL A 55 -18.11 2.41 35.02
C VAL A 55 -18.20 3.65 34.14
N THR A 56 -17.60 4.75 34.60
CA THR A 56 -17.25 5.88 33.73
C THR A 56 -16.06 5.49 32.86
N PHE A 57 -16.29 5.24 31.56
CA PHE A 57 -15.20 5.14 30.58
C PHE A 57 -14.57 6.53 30.39
N ARG A 58 -13.52 6.82 31.15
CA ARG A 58 -12.55 7.88 30.82
C ARG A 58 -11.41 7.27 30.03
N ALA A 59 -11.22 7.78 28.81
CA ALA A 59 -9.99 7.58 28.06
C ALA A 59 -8.91 8.53 28.60
N ASP A 60 -8.36 8.20 29.78
CA ASP A 60 -7.15 8.84 30.31
C ASP A 60 -6.23 7.71 30.80
N CYS A 61 -5.22 7.33 29.99
CA CYS A 61 -4.08 6.59 30.51
C CYS A 61 -2.94 7.59 30.78
N ASP A 62 -2.89 8.05 32.02
CA ASP A 62 -1.79 8.85 32.55
C ASP A 62 -0.60 7.93 32.91
N ILE A 63 0.61 8.37 32.58
CA ILE A 63 1.83 7.57 32.70
C ILE A 63 2.34 7.64 34.14
N SER A 64 2.25 6.53 34.89
CA SER A 64 2.93 6.39 36.18
C SER A 64 3.22 4.93 36.54
N LEU A 65 4.47 4.54 36.28
CA LEU A 65 5.32 3.54 36.96
C LEU A 65 4.71 2.19 37.44
N THR A 66 5.35 1.13 36.91
CA THR A 66 5.46 -0.22 37.49
C THR A 66 4.19 -1.07 37.57
N LYS A 67 3.74 -1.57 36.42
CA LYS A 67 3.26 -2.96 36.21
C LYS A 67 2.96 -3.18 34.71
N GLU A 68 3.24 -4.38 34.22
CA GLU A 68 3.21 -4.79 32.82
C GLU A 68 1.94 -4.34 32.07
N CYS A 69 2.11 -3.53 31.03
CA CYS A 69 1.07 -3.27 30.03
C CYS A 69 1.01 -4.47 29.09
N LYS A 70 0.06 -5.38 29.31
CA LYS A 70 -0.22 -6.46 28.36
C LYS A 70 -0.91 -5.86 27.14
N MET A 71 -0.11 -5.59 26.09
CA MET A 71 -0.60 -5.48 24.72
C MET A 71 -1.61 -6.61 24.44
N PHE A 72 -2.70 -6.27 23.76
CA PHE A 72 -3.74 -7.20 23.32
C PHE A 72 -3.12 -8.49 22.77
N ASN A 73 -3.16 -9.54 23.59
CA ASN A 73 -2.85 -10.88 23.14
C ASN A 73 -3.99 -11.30 22.21
N ASN A 74 -3.70 -11.34 20.91
CA ASN A 74 -4.57 -11.86 19.84
C ASN A 74 -4.90 -13.34 20.11
N LYS A 75 -5.92 -13.58 20.93
CA LYS A 75 -6.63 -14.85 21.06
C LYS A 75 -8.10 -14.59 21.33
N LEU A 76 -8.83 -14.11 20.32
CA LEU A 76 -10.27 -14.30 20.26
C LEU A 76 -10.85 -14.36 18.84
N PRO A 77 -10.44 -15.30 17.96
CA PRO A 77 -11.37 -15.87 16.99
C PRO A 77 -12.03 -17.11 17.63
N TYR A 78 -13.33 -17.33 17.40
CA TYR A 78 -14.12 -18.59 17.58
C TYR A 78 -15.44 -18.54 18.35
N LEU A 79 -15.98 -17.40 18.80
CA LEU A 79 -17.28 -17.40 19.51
C LEU A 79 -18.38 -16.50 18.94
N LEU A 80 -18.27 -16.02 17.69
CA LEU A 80 -19.38 -15.34 17.00
C LEU A 80 -19.69 -15.90 15.61
N SER A 81 -19.50 -17.22 15.42
CA SER A 81 -19.99 -17.94 14.24
C SER A 81 -20.97 -19.05 14.64
N LEU A 82 -22.18 -18.67 15.05
CA LEU A 82 -23.32 -19.57 15.02
C LEU A 82 -24.44 -18.88 14.22
N PRO A 83 -25.10 -19.60 13.29
CA PRO A 83 -26.15 -19.04 12.45
C PRO A 83 -27.39 -18.79 13.30
N GLY A 84 -27.62 -17.53 13.66
CA GLY A 84 -28.88 -17.09 14.24
C GLY A 84 -30.00 -17.24 13.21
N LEU A 85 -30.82 -18.27 13.40
CA LEU A 85 -32.07 -18.51 12.69
C LEU A 85 -33.03 -17.35 13.00
N VAL A 86 -33.06 -16.30 12.18
CA VAL A 86 -34.08 -15.24 12.28
C VAL A 86 -35.17 -15.51 11.24
N LEU A 87 -36.34 -15.86 11.78
CA LEU A 87 -37.61 -15.95 11.08
C LEU A 87 -37.91 -14.62 10.38
N SER A 88 -38.09 -14.70 9.06
CA SER A 88 -38.52 -13.61 8.21
C SER A 88 -39.98 -13.25 8.50
N PHE A 89 -40.23 -12.08 9.09
CA PHE A 89 -41.48 -11.33 8.90
C PHE A 89 -41.18 -9.84 9.03
N GLY A 90 -41.31 -9.10 7.93
CA GLY A 90 -41.16 -7.65 7.88
C GLY A 90 -40.26 -7.20 6.73
N GLY A 91 -40.82 -7.08 5.53
CA GLY A 91 -40.13 -6.49 4.39
C GLY A 91 -39.94 -4.99 4.60
N SER A 92 -38.75 -4.59 5.04
CA SER A 92 -38.24 -3.23 4.89
C SER A 92 -37.15 -3.24 3.82
N ARG A 93 -37.46 -2.62 2.67
CA ARG A 93 -36.50 -2.30 1.61
C ARG A 93 -35.29 -1.56 2.23
N PRO A 94 -34.05 -1.77 1.74
CA PRO A 94 -32.97 -0.87 2.10
C PRO A 94 -33.38 0.54 1.64
N GLU A 95 -33.43 1.48 2.58
CA GLU A 95 -33.59 2.89 2.26
C GLU A 95 -32.43 3.28 1.34
N ILE A 96 -32.76 3.53 0.08
CA ILE A 96 -31.90 4.22 -0.86
C ILE A 96 -31.77 5.63 -0.28
N TYR A 97 -30.66 5.89 0.42
CA TYR A 97 -30.33 7.22 0.88
C TYR A 97 -30.33 8.17 -0.33
N THR A 98 -31.16 9.19 -0.21
CA THR A 98 -31.43 10.22 -1.20
C THR A 98 -30.12 10.84 -1.70
N ARG A 99 -30.01 10.99 -3.04
CA ARG A 99 -28.91 11.72 -3.70
C ARG A 99 -28.61 13.02 -2.93
N GLN A 100 -27.36 13.16 -2.51
CA GLN A 100 -26.85 14.37 -1.86
C GLN A 100 -27.23 15.62 -2.66
N SER A 101 -27.75 16.60 -1.93
CA SER A 101 -28.25 17.88 -2.44
C SER A 101 -27.15 18.66 -3.16
N THR A 102 -27.51 19.23 -4.31
CA THR A 102 -26.74 20.20 -5.08
C THR A 102 -26.54 21.50 -4.29
N ASN A 103 -25.53 21.56 -3.43
CA ASN A 103 -24.87 22.83 -3.15
C ASN A 103 -23.66 22.94 -4.07
N SER A 104 -23.71 23.95 -4.94
CA SER A 104 -22.85 24.16 -6.12
C SER A 104 -21.43 24.61 -5.75
N THR A 105 -20.66 23.77 -5.05
CA THR A 105 -19.20 23.92 -4.97
C THR A 105 -18.56 22.87 -5.86
N THR A 106 -17.82 23.33 -6.88
CA THR A 106 -17.02 22.45 -7.74
C THR A 106 -16.00 21.72 -6.86
N PRO A 107 -15.92 20.38 -6.90
CA PRO A 107 -14.97 19.63 -6.08
C PRO A 107 -13.52 20.01 -6.45
N LEU A 108 -12.64 20.04 -5.45
CA LEU A 108 -11.22 20.27 -5.67
C LEU A 108 -10.60 19.10 -6.43
N VAL A 109 -10.03 19.39 -7.60
CA VAL A 109 -9.35 18.39 -8.42
C VAL A 109 -7.94 18.16 -7.88
N ASN A 110 -7.72 17.06 -7.18
CA ASN A 110 -6.41 16.66 -6.68
C ASN A 110 -5.68 15.79 -7.72
N PHE A 111 -4.36 15.92 -7.79
CA PHE A 111 -3.52 15.14 -8.70
C PHE A 111 -2.12 14.91 -8.12
N GLN A 112 -1.43 13.90 -8.64
CA GLN A 112 0.00 13.69 -8.42
C GLN A 112 0.78 14.14 -9.66
N VAL A 113 1.94 14.74 -9.46
CA VAL A 113 2.88 14.98 -10.56
C VAL A 113 3.64 13.69 -10.84
N SER A 114 3.35 13.06 -11.97
CA SER A 114 4.06 11.87 -12.45
C SER A 114 4.07 11.84 -13.97
N GLN A 115 4.96 11.04 -14.56
CA GLN A 115 4.92 10.79 -15.99
C GLN A 115 3.62 10.09 -16.39
N PRO A 116 3.09 10.37 -17.59
CA PRO A 116 2.01 9.59 -18.18
C PRO A 116 2.35 8.10 -18.32
N PRO A 117 1.35 7.20 -18.37
CA PRO A 117 1.60 5.81 -18.70
C PRO A 117 2.35 5.71 -20.02
N ILE A 118 3.33 4.81 -20.10
CA ILE A 118 4.20 4.66 -21.29
C ILE A 118 3.52 3.73 -22.32
N THR A 119 2.22 3.49 -22.17
CA THR A 119 1.43 2.64 -23.06
C THR A 119 1.47 3.21 -24.49
N PRO A 120 1.64 2.37 -25.52
CA PRO A 120 1.77 2.81 -26.91
C PRO A 120 0.62 3.71 -27.37
N LYS A 121 0.96 4.79 -28.07
CA LYS A 121 0.00 5.79 -28.57
C LYS A 121 -0.69 5.37 -29.87
N ILE A 122 -0.15 4.36 -30.54
CA ILE A 122 -0.62 3.88 -31.84
C ILE A 122 -1.33 2.55 -31.59
N GLY A 123 -2.62 2.52 -31.87
CA GLY A 123 -3.49 1.38 -31.57
C GLY A 123 -4.85 1.81 -31.05
N LYS A 124 -5.83 0.93 -31.15
CA LYS A 124 -7.16 1.14 -30.55
C LYS A 124 -7.09 0.79 -29.08
N THR A 125 -7.50 1.72 -28.21
CA THR A 125 -7.59 1.48 -26.77
C THR A 125 -9.04 1.24 -26.38
N CYS A 126 -9.32 0.09 -25.80
CA CYS A 126 -10.61 -0.25 -25.23
C CYS A 126 -10.59 -0.04 -23.73
N THR A 127 -11.53 0.76 -23.21
CA THR A 127 -11.64 1.03 -21.77
C THR A 127 -12.98 0.54 -21.26
N VAL A 128 -12.95 -0.22 -20.16
CA VAL A 128 -14.15 -0.77 -19.53
C VAL A 128 -14.10 -0.55 -18.02
N GLN A 129 -15.27 -0.36 -17.41
CA GLN A 129 -15.40 -0.26 -15.97
C GLN A 129 -15.36 -1.66 -15.34
N LEU A 130 -14.43 -1.86 -14.42
CA LEU A 130 -14.34 -3.08 -13.63
C LEU A 130 -15.40 -3.08 -12.53
N PHE A 131 -15.50 -1.97 -11.79
CA PHE A 131 -16.52 -1.72 -10.78
C PHE A 131 -16.64 -0.23 -10.45
N ARG A 132 -17.69 0.13 -9.70
CA ARG A 132 -17.81 1.38 -8.96
C ARG A 132 -18.34 1.07 -7.57
N ARG A 133 -17.74 1.65 -6.54
CA ARG A 133 -18.11 1.40 -5.15
C ARG A 133 -17.91 2.63 -4.28
N THR A 134 -18.86 2.81 -3.36
CA THR A 134 -18.73 3.74 -2.24
C THR A 134 -18.14 3.03 -1.02
N PHE A 135 -17.01 3.52 -0.53
CA PHE A 135 -16.28 3.03 0.63
C PHE A 135 -16.57 3.95 1.82
N ALA A 136 -17.54 3.55 2.66
CA ALA A 136 -17.95 4.29 3.86
C ALA A 136 -17.44 3.60 5.14
N ASN A 137 -18.02 2.44 5.46
CA ASN A 137 -17.55 1.51 6.48
C ASN A 137 -16.99 0.28 5.77
N SER A 138 -15.75 0.31 5.32
CA SER A 138 -15.17 -0.71 4.44
C SER A 138 -14.00 -1.48 5.05
N TYR A 139 -13.70 -1.27 6.33
CA TYR A 139 -12.72 -2.10 7.03
C TYR A 139 -13.00 -3.59 6.85
N TYR A 140 -11.96 -4.32 6.42
CA TYR A 140 -12.01 -5.77 6.17
C TYR A 140 -13.05 -6.20 5.11
N ARG A 141 -13.52 -5.24 4.31
CA ARG A 141 -14.50 -5.45 3.25
C ARG A 141 -13.95 -4.85 1.96
N PRO A 142 -12.89 -5.42 1.35
CA PRO A 142 -12.40 -4.93 0.07
C PRO A 142 -13.45 -5.15 -1.03
N GLU A 143 -13.26 -4.54 -2.19
CA GLU A 143 -14.01 -4.88 -3.39
C GLU A 143 -13.39 -6.09 -4.06
N ILE A 144 -14.21 -7.12 -4.29
CA ILE A 144 -13.78 -8.37 -4.93
C ILE A 144 -14.41 -8.44 -6.32
N VAL A 145 -13.56 -8.45 -7.34
CA VAL A 145 -13.94 -8.48 -8.75
C VAL A 145 -13.46 -9.78 -9.36
N GLU A 146 -14.38 -10.62 -9.79
CA GLU A 146 -14.07 -11.80 -10.60
C GLU A 146 -13.82 -11.33 -12.05
N TYR A 147 -12.55 -11.14 -12.38
CA TYR A 147 -12.11 -10.70 -13.69
C TYR A 147 -12.05 -11.86 -14.66
N GLU A 148 -12.74 -11.72 -15.78
CA GLU A 148 -12.64 -12.61 -16.92
C GLU A 148 -12.64 -11.75 -18.19
N HIS A 149 -11.58 -11.85 -19.00
CA HIS A 149 -11.41 -11.00 -20.17
C HIS A 149 -12.64 -11.00 -21.08
N ALA A 150 -13.15 -12.21 -21.38
CA ALA A 150 -14.32 -12.39 -22.22
C ALA A 150 -15.51 -11.57 -21.72
N LYS A 151 -15.84 -11.63 -20.41
CA LYS A 151 -16.98 -10.92 -19.79
C LYS A 151 -16.91 -9.40 -19.94
N TYR A 152 -15.72 -8.82 -19.81
CA TYR A 152 -15.55 -7.37 -19.80
C TYR A 152 -15.40 -6.78 -21.21
N PHE A 153 -14.90 -7.55 -22.19
CA PHE A 153 -14.60 -7.06 -23.54
C PHE A 153 -15.45 -7.69 -24.66
N LEU A 154 -16.64 -8.22 -24.32
CA LEU A 154 -17.58 -8.90 -25.23
C LEU A 154 -17.94 -8.13 -26.51
N VAL A 155 -17.97 -6.79 -26.45
CA VAL A 155 -18.53 -5.94 -27.53
C VAL A 155 -17.52 -5.66 -28.66
N ALA A 156 -16.24 -5.99 -28.48
CA ALA A 156 -15.21 -5.78 -29.52
C ALA A 156 -14.03 -6.77 -29.44
N PRO A 157 -14.24 -8.10 -29.51
CA PRO A 157 -13.18 -9.08 -29.29
C PRO A 157 -11.99 -8.92 -30.25
N ASN A 158 -12.27 -8.55 -31.51
CA ASN A 158 -11.26 -8.39 -32.56
C ASN A 158 -10.67 -6.96 -32.60
N GLU A 159 -11.27 -5.98 -31.93
CA GLU A 159 -10.82 -4.58 -32.01
C GLU A 159 -9.97 -4.14 -30.81
N CYS A 160 -10.04 -4.90 -29.71
CA CYS A 160 -9.25 -4.66 -28.49
C CYS A 160 -7.97 -5.50 -28.43
N GLY A 161 -7.68 -6.27 -29.48
CA GLY A 161 -6.50 -7.13 -29.61
C GLY A 161 -6.64 -8.49 -28.92
N ASP A 162 -5.88 -9.46 -29.44
CA ASP A 162 -5.79 -10.83 -28.90
C ASP A 162 -5.39 -10.84 -27.41
N ILE A 163 -6.01 -11.76 -26.65
CA ILE A 163 -5.71 -11.97 -25.23
C ILE A 163 -4.21 -12.22 -25.03
N GLY A 164 -3.60 -11.46 -24.12
CA GLY A 164 -2.20 -11.58 -23.75
C GLY A 164 -1.20 -11.02 -24.76
N LYS A 165 -1.69 -10.42 -25.85
CA LYS A 165 -0.88 -9.83 -26.92
C LYS A 165 -0.99 -8.31 -26.98
N TRP A 166 -1.51 -7.64 -25.95
CA TRP A 166 -1.69 -6.18 -25.92
C TRP A 166 -0.39 -5.38 -25.92
N ALA A 167 -0.46 -4.17 -26.45
CA ALA A 167 0.63 -3.21 -26.53
C ALA A 167 0.84 -2.47 -25.20
N GLY A 168 -0.25 -2.30 -24.44
CA GLY A 168 -0.24 -1.71 -23.12
C GLY A 168 -1.52 -2.04 -22.37
N ILE A 169 -1.43 -2.07 -21.04
CA ILE A 169 -2.58 -2.11 -20.14
C ILE A 169 -2.42 -0.99 -19.11
N SER A 170 -3.49 -0.25 -18.87
CA SER A 170 -3.57 0.75 -17.82
C SER A 170 -4.73 0.48 -16.87
N LEU A 171 -4.54 0.79 -15.59
CA LEU A 171 -5.63 0.92 -14.62
C LEU A 171 -5.89 2.41 -14.39
N ASN A 172 -7.16 2.77 -14.31
CA ASN A 172 -7.62 4.11 -13.99
C ASN A 172 -8.50 4.01 -12.74
N TRP A 173 -8.11 4.72 -11.69
CA TRP A 173 -8.97 4.92 -10.53
C TRP A 173 -9.35 6.39 -10.45
N THR A 174 -10.65 6.67 -10.59
CA THR A 174 -11.23 7.98 -10.31
C THR A 174 -12.06 7.89 -9.04
N ALA A 175 -11.84 8.78 -8.08
CA ALA A 175 -12.64 8.79 -6.85
C ALA A 175 -13.01 10.21 -6.43
N THR A 176 -14.17 10.30 -5.77
CA THR A 176 -14.67 11.52 -5.13
C THR A 176 -14.89 11.27 -3.65
N SER A 177 -14.75 12.33 -2.85
CA SER A 177 -15.12 12.30 -1.43
C SER A 177 -15.49 13.69 -0.99
N GLN A 178 -16.50 13.81 -0.11
CA GLN A 178 -16.96 15.07 0.43
C GLN A 178 -17.23 14.91 1.93
N GLY A 179 -16.75 15.87 2.72
CA GLY A 179 -16.86 15.84 4.18
C GLY A 179 -15.50 15.74 4.87
N ARG A 180 -15.54 15.58 6.19
CA ARG A 180 -14.36 15.39 7.02
C ARG A 180 -13.96 13.91 7.00
N GLN A 181 -12.75 13.65 6.53
CA GLN A 181 -12.14 12.32 6.49
C GLN A 181 -10.62 12.46 6.33
N TYR A 182 -9.87 11.41 6.65
CA TYR A 182 -8.43 11.33 6.43
C TYR A 182 -8.11 10.56 5.15
N ASP A 183 -6.91 10.77 4.61
CA ASP A 183 -6.41 9.94 3.53
C ASP A 183 -6.26 8.47 3.95
N ARG A 184 -6.71 7.58 3.07
CA ARG A 184 -6.71 6.14 3.29
C ARG A 184 -5.68 5.48 2.39
N LEU A 185 -4.87 4.61 2.98
CA LEU A 185 -4.07 3.68 2.21
C LEU A 185 -5.02 2.70 1.50
N ALA A 186 -4.73 2.45 0.23
CA ALA A 186 -5.47 1.52 -0.59
C ALA A 186 -4.51 0.67 -1.43
N GLY A 187 -5.02 -0.43 -1.94
CA GLY A 187 -4.23 -1.31 -2.77
C GLY A 187 -5.06 -2.23 -3.65
N ASN A 188 -4.46 -2.66 -4.76
CA ASN A 188 -5.00 -3.68 -5.64
C ASN A 188 -3.96 -4.80 -5.84
N VAL A 189 -4.38 -6.05 -5.58
CA VAL A 189 -3.66 -7.34 -5.78
C VAL A 189 -2.18 -7.18 -6.12
N GLU A 190 -1.38 -6.70 -5.17
CA GLU A 190 0.10 -6.70 -5.28
C GLU A 190 0.69 -6.03 -6.55
N ILE A 191 -0.11 -5.23 -7.28
CA ILE A 191 0.27 -4.58 -8.53
C ILE A 191 0.19 -3.05 -8.44
N TRP A 192 -0.61 -2.53 -7.51
CA TRP A 192 -0.75 -1.09 -7.27
C TRP A 192 -1.04 -0.81 -5.79
N ARG A 193 -0.13 -0.07 -5.14
CA ARG A 193 -0.31 0.51 -3.81
C ARG A 193 -0.48 2.03 -3.95
N THR A 194 -1.46 2.58 -3.25
CA THR A 194 -1.87 3.98 -3.40
C THR A 194 -2.41 4.54 -2.10
N SER A 195 -2.54 5.86 -2.01
CA SER A 195 -3.28 6.57 -0.98
C SER A 195 -4.29 7.49 -1.65
N THR A 196 -5.45 7.65 -1.04
CA THR A 196 -6.46 8.59 -1.52
C THR A 196 -6.00 10.03 -1.32
N ALA A 197 -6.57 10.98 -2.06
CA ALA A 197 -6.47 12.37 -1.65
C ALA A 197 -7.26 12.62 -0.35
N GLU A 198 -6.71 13.42 0.56
CA GLU A 198 -7.40 13.80 1.79
C GLU A 198 -8.59 14.74 1.47
N PRO A 199 -9.83 14.41 1.86
CA PRO A 199 -11.02 15.14 1.45
C PRO A 199 -11.16 16.53 2.07
N THR A 200 -12.05 17.33 1.50
CA THR A 200 -12.47 18.61 2.06
C THR A 200 -13.98 18.60 2.28
N THR A 201 -14.48 19.50 3.12
CA THR A 201 -15.93 19.70 3.30
C THR A 201 -16.64 20.11 2.01
N ALA A 202 -15.95 20.82 1.11
CA ALA A 202 -16.44 21.22 -0.21
C ALA A 202 -16.40 20.09 -1.26
N GLY A 203 -15.68 19.00 -0.98
CA GLY A 203 -15.52 17.86 -1.88
C GLY A 203 -14.22 17.88 -2.68
N ILE A 204 -13.76 16.69 -3.02
CA ILE A 204 -12.58 16.43 -3.85
C ILE A 204 -12.90 15.46 -4.98
N ILE A 205 -12.10 15.50 -6.04
CA ILE A 205 -12.01 14.47 -7.06
C ILE A 205 -10.55 14.25 -7.42
N TRP A 206 -10.14 13.00 -7.63
CA TRP A 206 -8.83 12.67 -8.18
C TRP A 206 -8.94 11.51 -9.17
N THR A 207 -8.03 11.48 -10.13
CA THR A 207 -7.88 10.37 -11.06
C THR A 207 -6.40 10.01 -11.18
N GLN A 208 -6.07 8.75 -10.92
CA GLN A 208 -4.74 8.22 -11.16
C GLN A 208 -4.76 7.15 -12.25
N LEU A 209 -3.79 7.24 -13.15
CA LEU A 209 -3.51 6.23 -14.17
C LEU A 209 -2.25 5.47 -13.80
N LYS A 210 -2.31 4.13 -13.87
CA LYS A 210 -1.18 3.23 -13.64
C LYS A 210 -0.92 2.38 -14.87
N ASP A 211 0.33 2.39 -15.36
CA ASP A 211 0.79 1.42 -16.35
C ASP A 211 0.97 0.05 -15.66
N VAL A 212 0.18 -0.93 -16.09
CA VAL A 212 0.21 -2.31 -15.61
C VAL A 212 0.57 -3.29 -16.72
N THR A 213 1.22 -2.82 -17.80
CA THR A 213 1.56 -3.61 -18.99
C THR A 213 2.42 -4.83 -18.65
N LYS A 214 3.35 -4.72 -17.70
CA LYS A 214 4.15 -5.88 -17.25
C LYS A 214 3.32 -7.01 -16.63
N TYR A 215 2.10 -6.70 -16.18
CA TYR A 215 1.15 -7.65 -15.58
C TYR A 215 0.18 -8.26 -16.59
N ILE A 216 0.43 -8.13 -17.90
CA ILE A 216 -0.34 -8.81 -18.95
C ILE A 216 -0.68 -10.28 -18.61
N PRO A 217 0.22 -11.11 -18.05
CA PRO A 217 -0.12 -12.49 -17.70
C PRO A 217 -1.33 -12.63 -16.75
N LEU A 218 -1.50 -11.70 -15.80
CA LEU A 218 -2.63 -11.71 -14.86
C LEU A 218 -3.95 -11.40 -15.58
N PHE A 219 -3.95 -10.45 -16.51
CA PHE A 219 -5.13 -10.08 -17.31
C PHE A 219 -5.41 -11.03 -18.48
N SER A 220 -4.53 -12.00 -18.73
CA SER A 220 -4.69 -12.98 -19.81
C SER A 220 -5.50 -14.20 -19.41
N ARG A 221 -5.89 -14.31 -18.13
CA ARG A 221 -6.60 -15.46 -17.57
C ARG A 221 -7.72 -14.97 -16.64
N PRO A 222 -8.78 -15.77 -16.44
CA PRO A 222 -9.73 -15.50 -15.37
C PRO A 222 -9.01 -15.47 -14.03
N GLY A 223 -9.39 -14.54 -13.16
CA GLY A 223 -8.76 -14.38 -11.86
C GLY A 223 -9.49 -13.35 -11.00
N ARG A 224 -9.19 -13.38 -9.71
CA ARG A 224 -9.76 -12.45 -8.75
C ARG A 224 -8.91 -11.20 -8.63
N MET A 225 -9.55 -10.05 -8.70
CA MET A 225 -8.99 -8.76 -8.35
C MET A 225 -9.61 -8.29 -7.03
N ILE A 226 -8.78 -7.82 -6.11
CA ILE A 226 -9.15 -7.31 -4.80
C ILE A 226 -8.67 -5.86 -4.74
N VAL A 227 -9.60 -4.93 -4.56
CA VAL A 227 -9.29 -3.52 -4.31
C VAL A 227 -9.69 -3.18 -2.88
N ASP A 228 -8.69 -3.01 -2.03
CA ASP A 228 -8.85 -2.67 -0.62
C ASP A 228 -8.76 -1.16 -0.41
N LEU A 229 -9.72 -0.62 0.31
CA LEU A 229 -9.71 0.75 0.84
C LEU A 229 -10.50 0.70 2.15
N ASN A 230 -9.77 0.70 3.26
CA ASN A 230 -10.37 0.75 4.59
C ASN A 230 -10.81 2.18 4.89
N ASN A 231 -12.11 2.37 5.12
CA ASN A 231 -12.69 3.63 5.53
C ASN A 231 -13.71 3.39 6.65
N ILE A 232 -13.89 4.39 7.50
CA ILE A 232 -14.91 4.41 8.55
C ILE A 232 -15.63 5.77 8.55
N VAL A 233 -16.94 5.71 8.66
CA VAL A 233 -17.82 6.86 8.92
C VAL A 233 -18.28 6.73 10.36
N ASP A 234 -17.91 7.71 11.18
CA ASP A 234 -18.14 7.72 12.61
C ASP A 234 -18.55 9.13 13.06
N GLU A 235 -19.82 9.28 13.41
CA GLU A 235 -20.40 10.54 13.88
C GLU A 235 -19.75 11.03 15.19
N SER A 236 -19.34 10.12 16.07
CA SER A 236 -18.72 10.48 17.36
C SER A 236 -17.35 11.12 17.19
N LEU A 237 -16.66 10.77 16.09
CA LEU A 237 -15.38 11.35 15.69
C LEU A 237 -15.53 12.50 14.69
N GLY A 238 -16.76 12.81 14.28
CA GLY A 238 -17.06 13.79 13.22
C GLY A 238 -16.57 13.36 11.84
N LEU A 239 -16.36 12.06 11.61
CA LEU A 239 -15.92 11.50 10.33
C LEU A 239 -17.15 11.16 9.49
N ASN A 240 -17.41 11.96 8.45
CA ASN A 240 -18.58 11.81 7.59
C ASN A 240 -18.25 11.68 6.09
N GLY A 241 -16.96 11.70 5.74
CA GLY A 241 -16.53 11.54 4.35
C GLY A 241 -16.50 10.08 3.91
N GLU A 242 -17.15 9.81 2.78
CA GLU A 242 -17.15 8.54 2.06
C GLU A 242 -16.38 8.67 0.74
N TYR A 243 -15.68 7.61 0.33
CA TYR A 243 -15.00 7.58 -0.96
C TYR A 243 -15.84 6.85 -2.00
N ASP A 244 -16.39 7.57 -2.98
CA ASP A 244 -17.01 6.96 -4.16
C ASP A 244 -15.98 6.79 -5.27
N GLY A 245 -15.56 5.54 -5.50
CA GLY A 245 -14.50 5.17 -6.42
C GLY A 245 -15.01 4.40 -7.63
N GLU A 246 -14.55 4.80 -8.81
CA GLU A 246 -14.76 4.14 -10.09
C GLU A 246 -13.42 3.61 -10.61
N TYR A 247 -13.36 2.32 -10.91
CA TYR A 247 -12.15 1.63 -11.32
C TYR A 247 -12.32 1.08 -12.73
N ARG A 248 -11.43 1.46 -13.65
CA ARG A 248 -11.48 1.10 -15.07
C ARG A 248 -10.17 0.46 -15.52
N ILE A 249 -10.25 -0.43 -16.50
CA ILE A 249 -9.10 -1.00 -17.19
C ILE A 249 -9.12 -0.57 -18.66
N GLY A 250 -7.97 -0.08 -19.14
CA GLY A 250 -7.72 0.27 -20.53
C GLY A 250 -6.74 -0.71 -21.16
N GLN A 251 -7.10 -1.31 -22.30
CA GLN A 251 -6.24 -2.23 -23.07
C GLN A 251 -6.00 -1.67 -24.46
N THR A 252 -4.73 -1.58 -24.86
CA THR A 252 -4.34 -1.06 -26.17
C THR A 252 -3.93 -2.19 -27.10
N ALA A 253 -4.64 -2.34 -28.22
CA ALA A 253 -4.32 -3.29 -29.27
C ALA A 253 -3.08 -2.87 -30.08
N PHE A 254 -2.34 -3.83 -30.64
CA PHE A 254 -1.28 -3.54 -31.62
C PHE A 254 -1.82 -3.15 -32.98
N THR A 255 -1.05 -2.34 -33.70
CA THR A 255 -1.14 -2.18 -35.16
C THR A 255 -0.08 -2.98 -35.92
N GLU A 256 1.00 -3.45 -35.26
CA GLU A 256 2.16 -4.13 -35.87
C GLU A 256 2.76 -5.18 -34.87
N PRO A 257 3.48 -6.24 -35.32
CA PRO A 257 3.60 -7.52 -34.59
C PRO A 257 4.54 -7.58 -33.38
N LYS A 258 4.87 -6.47 -32.71
CA LYS A 258 5.85 -6.45 -31.60
C LYS A 258 5.21 -6.37 -30.23
N HIS A 259 4.86 -7.51 -29.62
CA HIS A 259 4.28 -7.59 -28.27
C HIS A 259 5.11 -6.87 -27.18
N ALA A 260 4.43 -6.30 -26.18
CA ALA A 260 5.11 -5.72 -25.03
C ALA A 260 5.92 -6.81 -24.30
N PRO A 261 7.15 -6.52 -23.85
CA PRO A 261 7.92 -7.48 -23.07
C PRO A 261 7.15 -7.79 -21.79
N LYS A 262 6.93 -9.08 -21.55
CA LYS A 262 6.17 -9.60 -20.39
C LYS A 262 6.84 -10.86 -19.87
N SER A 263 6.59 -11.17 -18.60
CA SER A 263 6.86 -12.50 -18.06
C SER A 263 5.87 -13.53 -18.61
N ASP A 264 6.16 -14.81 -18.42
CA ASP A 264 5.25 -15.90 -18.78
C ASP A 264 4.22 -16.15 -17.66
N LEU A 265 4.62 -15.86 -16.42
CA LEU A 265 3.78 -15.95 -15.24
C LEU A 265 4.17 -14.88 -14.21
N VAL A 266 3.24 -14.62 -13.30
CA VAL A 266 3.42 -13.75 -12.14
C VAL A 266 3.01 -14.55 -10.91
N ILE A 267 3.91 -14.68 -9.93
CA ILE A 267 3.64 -15.32 -8.64
C ILE A 267 3.39 -14.23 -7.60
N PRO A 268 2.24 -14.22 -6.90
CA PRO A 268 1.95 -13.25 -5.85
C PRO A 268 2.87 -13.42 -4.64
N LEU A 269 3.25 -12.31 -3.99
CA LEU A 269 3.92 -12.30 -2.69
C LEU A 269 3.14 -11.41 -1.68
N SER A 270 2.25 -12.01 -0.91
CA SER A 270 1.43 -11.34 0.12
C SER A 270 0.93 -12.34 1.15
N ASN A 271 -0.02 -11.93 2.01
CA ASN A 271 -0.75 -12.85 2.87
C ASN A 271 -1.64 -13.86 2.09
N LEU A 272 -1.78 -13.73 0.77
CA LEU A 272 -2.61 -14.56 -0.11
C LEU A 272 -4.06 -14.69 0.36
N SER A 273 -4.58 -13.68 1.07
CA SER A 273 -5.96 -13.70 1.52
C SER A 273 -6.92 -13.71 0.33
N PRO A 274 -7.96 -14.58 0.34
CA PRO A 274 -8.91 -14.67 -0.76
C PRO A 274 -9.95 -13.54 -0.78
N ASP A 275 -10.13 -12.84 0.35
CA ASP A 275 -11.22 -11.89 0.58
C ASP A 275 -10.82 -10.69 1.45
N GLN A 276 -9.53 -10.54 1.77
CA GLN A 276 -8.96 -9.39 2.48
C GLN A 276 -7.84 -8.76 1.67
N ALA A 277 -7.35 -7.61 2.14
CA ALA A 277 -6.22 -6.92 1.52
C ALA A 277 -4.99 -7.83 1.36
N ASN A 278 -4.40 -7.86 0.15
CA ASN A 278 -3.24 -8.70 -0.18
C ASN A 278 -1.90 -8.00 0.12
N TYR A 279 -1.69 -7.66 1.40
CA TYR A 279 -0.41 -7.24 1.95
C TYR A 279 -0.28 -7.76 3.38
N ALA A 280 0.94 -7.74 3.92
CA ALA A 280 1.19 -8.08 5.32
C ALA A 280 1.80 -6.91 6.07
N ALA A 281 1.33 -6.67 7.29
CA ALA A 281 2.03 -5.80 8.23
C ALA A 281 3.20 -6.58 8.84
N VAL A 282 4.40 -6.02 8.80
CA VAL A 282 5.58 -6.59 9.44
C VAL A 282 6.07 -5.69 10.57
N PRO A 283 6.69 -6.26 11.63
CA PRO A 283 6.82 -7.68 11.94
C PRO A 283 5.48 -8.37 12.31
N PRO A 284 5.37 -9.72 12.20
CA PRO A 284 6.42 -10.69 11.84
C PRO A 284 6.73 -10.70 10.33
N THR A 285 7.84 -11.34 9.93
CA THR A 285 8.23 -11.53 8.53
C THR A 285 7.11 -12.14 7.69
N LEU A 286 6.87 -11.58 6.50
CA LEU A 286 6.00 -12.18 5.50
C LEU A 286 6.71 -13.40 4.89
N ASN A 287 6.14 -14.59 5.05
CA ASN A 287 6.67 -15.83 4.46
C ASN A 287 5.70 -16.39 3.43
N ASN A 288 6.18 -16.67 2.22
CA ASN A 288 5.41 -17.30 1.16
C ASN A 288 6.07 -18.58 0.68
N THR A 289 5.31 -19.67 0.74
CA THR A 289 5.72 -20.95 0.16
C THR A 289 5.38 -20.95 -1.34
N VAL A 290 6.40 -20.96 -2.17
CA VAL A 290 6.31 -20.86 -3.62
C VAL A 290 6.91 -22.11 -4.26
N LYS A 291 6.23 -22.63 -5.28
CA LYS A 291 6.75 -23.69 -6.16
C LYS A 291 7.03 -23.11 -7.54
N PHE A 292 8.30 -23.04 -7.91
CA PHE A 292 8.68 -22.52 -9.23
C PHE A 292 8.51 -23.61 -10.31
N PRO A 293 8.16 -23.23 -11.54
CA PRO A 293 8.25 -24.14 -12.67
C PRO A 293 9.68 -24.62 -12.86
N ARG A 294 9.86 -25.92 -13.12
CA ARG A 294 11.18 -26.53 -13.26
C ARG A 294 11.99 -25.93 -14.42
N ASN A 295 11.33 -25.40 -15.43
CA ASN A 295 11.97 -24.74 -16.57
C ASN A 295 12.02 -23.20 -16.43
N ALA A 296 11.91 -22.64 -15.22
CA ALA A 296 12.11 -21.20 -15.02
C ALA A 296 13.54 -20.80 -15.45
N ALA A 297 13.67 -19.82 -16.32
CA ALA A 297 14.94 -19.37 -16.88
C ALA A 297 15.49 -18.12 -16.17
N LYS A 298 14.61 -17.20 -15.77
CA LYS A 298 14.94 -15.99 -15.00
C LYS A 298 13.72 -15.52 -14.22
N ALA A 299 13.95 -14.80 -13.13
CA ALA A 299 12.87 -14.21 -12.34
C ALA A 299 13.30 -12.88 -11.71
N PHE A 300 12.34 -11.97 -11.59
CA PHE A 300 12.53 -10.68 -10.94
C PHE A 300 11.41 -10.46 -9.93
N VAL A 301 11.77 -10.01 -8.74
CA VAL A 301 10.79 -9.65 -7.71
C VAL A 301 10.54 -8.16 -7.77
N GLU A 302 9.27 -7.77 -7.74
CA GLU A 302 8.83 -6.42 -7.48
C GLU A 302 8.31 -6.31 -6.06
N VAL A 303 8.87 -5.38 -5.28
CA VAL A 303 8.54 -5.17 -3.87
C VAL A 303 7.78 -3.86 -3.70
N PHE A 304 6.72 -3.90 -2.90
CA PHE A 304 5.94 -2.76 -2.41
C PHE A 304 6.12 -2.69 -0.90
N ALA A 305 6.49 -1.53 -0.39
CA ALA A 305 6.70 -1.32 1.04
C ALA A 305 6.28 0.10 1.44
N SER A 306 5.43 0.22 2.45
CA SER A 306 4.99 1.50 2.99
C SER A 306 4.84 1.41 4.51
N GLY A 307 5.45 2.35 5.23
CA GLY A 307 5.22 2.53 6.66
C GLY A 307 3.83 3.11 6.93
N ASN A 308 3.25 2.75 8.06
CA ASN A 308 1.94 3.20 8.53
C ASN A 308 1.98 3.38 10.06
N SER A 309 1.05 4.15 10.64
CA SER A 309 0.99 4.40 12.09
C SER A 309 2.33 4.97 12.60
N ALA A 310 2.97 4.36 13.60
CA ALA A 310 4.29 4.76 14.13
C ALA A 310 5.43 4.75 13.08
N GLU A 311 5.17 4.19 11.91
CA GLU A 311 6.10 4.13 10.79
C GLU A 311 5.66 5.01 9.61
N GLU A 312 4.60 5.83 9.71
CA GLU A 312 4.20 6.79 8.66
C GLU A 312 5.29 7.86 8.46
N PHE A 313 5.85 8.35 9.56
CA PHE A 313 6.90 9.38 9.60
C PHE A 313 8.26 8.82 10.05
N TRP A 314 8.56 7.55 9.70
CA TRP A 314 9.71 6.79 10.20
C TRP A 314 11.08 7.51 10.10
N TYR A 315 11.23 8.47 9.20
CA TYR A 315 12.43 9.29 9.05
C TYR A 315 12.64 10.32 10.20
N PHE A 316 11.65 10.50 11.08
CA PHE A 316 11.77 11.19 12.38
C PHE A 316 12.04 10.23 13.55
N ASN A 317 11.98 8.91 13.35
CA ASN A 317 12.19 7.97 14.45
C ASN A 317 13.65 8.05 14.91
N LEU A 318 13.85 8.16 16.22
CA LEU A 318 15.16 8.34 16.83
C LEU A 318 15.72 6.99 17.28
N ALA A 319 17.04 6.85 17.31
CA ALA A 319 17.68 5.68 17.90
C ALA A 319 17.25 5.49 19.37
N ASP A 320 17.01 4.25 19.79
CA ASP A 320 16.41 3.92 21.10
C ASP A 320 17.14 4.60 22.27
N SER A 321 18.48 4.67 22.21
CA SER A 321 19.32 5.29 23.24
C SER A 321 19.14 6.81 23.38
N TRP A 322 18.55 7.47 22.39
CA TRP A 322 18.40 8.93 22.32
C TRP A 322 16.99 9.42 22.60
N VAL A 323 15.97 8.55 22.53
CA VAL A 323 14.55 8.93 22.76
C VAL A 323 14.36 9.58 24.14
N SER A 324 14.98 9.02 25.19
CA SER A 324 14.90 9.56 26.56
C SER A 324 15.52 10.95 26.76
N LYS A 325 16.24 11.48 25.75
CA LYS A 325 16.81 12.82 25.76
C LYS A 325 15.82 13.90 25.31
N LEU A 326 14.65 13.48 24.80
CA LEU A 326 13.57 14.36 24.36
C LEU A 326 12.40 14.33 25.34
N PRO A 327 11.52 15.34 25.32
CA PRO A 327 10.24 15.27 26.01
C PRO A 327 9.42 14.03 25.63
N SER A 328 8.61 13.56 26.57
CA SER A 328 7.77 12.39 26.35
C SER A 328 6.74 12.65 25.24
N GLY A 329 6.70 11.75 24.27
CA GLY A 329 5.78 11.80 23.13
C GLY A 329 6.34 12.54 21.91
N THR A 330 7.58 13.04 21.92
CA THR A 330 8.14 13.81 20.80
C THR A 330 8.31 12.99 19.52
N THR A 331 8.75 11.73 19.60
CA THR A 331 8.99 10.84 18.45
C THR A 331 9.00 9.37 18.92
N TYR A 332 9.05 8.42 17.98
CA TYR A 332 9.24 7.00 18.27
C TYR A 332 10.72 6.60 18.30
N GLY A 333 10.98 5.43 18.90
CA GLY A 333 12.29 4.78 18.84
C GLY A 333 12.55 4.04 17.52
N LYS A 334 13.56 3.17 17.53
CA LYS A 334 13.99 2.27 16.44
C LYS A 334 14.82 2.91 15.31
N GLY A 335 15.18 4.17 15.44
CA GLY A 335 15.96 4.90 14.43
C GLY A 335 15.19 5.15 13.14
N ALA A 336 15.82 5.87 12.24
CA ALA A 336 15.29 6.23 10.93
C ALA A 336 15.74 5.26 9.83
N TYR A 337 16.79 4.45 10.00
CA TYR A 337 17.15 3.52 8.91
C TYR A 337 16.11 2.40 8.76
N ARG A 338 15.66 2.16 7.52
CA ARG A 338 14.78 1.03 7.16
C ARG A 338 15.37 0.28 5.97
N GLU A 339 15.58 -1.02 6.15
CA GLU A 339 15.99 -1.94 5.08
C GLU A 339 14.88 -2.98 4.88
N VAL A 340 14.23 -2.95 3.72
CA VAL A 340 13.32 -4.02 3.32
C VAL A 340 14.16 -5.14 2.71
N ARG A 341 14.08 -6.35 3.23
CA ARG A 341 14.89 -7.49 2.76
C ARG A 341 14.03 -8.53 2.07
N LEU A 342 14.56 -9.07 0.97
CA LEU A 342 14.01 -10.24 0.29
C LEU A 342 14.91 -11.44 0.56
N LEU A 343 14.35 -12.52 1.11
CA LEU A 343 15.08 -13.76 1.41
C LEU A 343 14.52 -14.94 0.61
N VAL A 344 15.40 -15.86 0.22
CA VAL A 344 15.12 -17.15 -0.41
C VAL A 344 15.63 -18.24 0.51
N ASP A 345 14.73 -19.03 1.08
CA ASP A 345 15.06 -20.10 2.04
C ASP A 345 16.00 -19.60 3.17
N GLY A 346 15.72 -18.40 3.68
CA GLY A 346 16.52 -17.73 4.71
C GLY A 346 17.81 -17.05 4.23
N LYS A 347 18.18 -17.17 2.95
CA LYS A 347 19.34 -16.46 2.36
C LYS A 347 18.92 -15.14 1.75
N LEU A 348 19.66 -14.07 2.05
CA LEU A 348 19.39 -12.76 1.48
C LEU A 348 19.59 -12.77 -0.04
N ALA A 349 18.59 -12.35 -0.79
CA ALA A 349 18.62 -12.24 -2.25
C ALA A 349 18.75 -10.79 -2.73
N GLY A 350 18.24 -9.84 -1.96
CA GLY A 350 18.36 -8.42 -2.23
C GLY A 350 17.71 -7.58 -1.15
N VAL A 351 17.95 -6.28 -1.19
CA VAL A 351 17.37 -5.32 -0.26
C VAL A 351 16.91 -4.04 -0.94
N VAL A 352 16.14 -3.23 -0.22
CA VAL A 352 15.61 -1.95 -0.65
C VAL A 352 15.70 -0.95 0.49
N ASN A 353 16.24 0.24 0.22
CA ASN A 353 15.97 1.42 1.05
C ASN A 353 14.69 2.09 0.51
N PRO A 354 13.58 2.09 1.26
CA PRO A 354 12.33 2.65 0.78
C PRO A 354 12.43 4.17 0.61
N TYR A 355 11.69 4.69 -0.37
CA TYR A 355 11.51 6.13 -0.58
C TYR A 355 10.56 6.65 0.51
N PRO A 356 10.85 7.77 1.17
CA PRO A 356 9.99 8.30 2.22
C PRO A 356 8.74 8.97 1.62
N VAL A 357 7.76 8.16 1.22
CA VAL A 357 6.46 8.66 0.71
C VAL A 357 5.79 9.50 1.81
N ILE A 358 5.37 10.71 1.45
CA ILE A 358 4.55 11.57 2.33
C ILE A 358 3.11 11.46 1.83
N PHE A 359 2.21 11.02 2.69
CA PHE A 359 0.80 10.88 2.34
C PHE A 359 0.07 12.22 2.38
N THR A 360 -1.14 12.28 1.82
CA THR A 360 -1.81 13.57 1.55
C THR A 360 -2.34 14.27 2.79
N GLY A 361 -2.35 13.60 3.94
CA GLY A 361 -2.54 14.23 5.25
C GLY A 361 -1.27 14.48 6.05
N GLY A 362 -0.08 14.16 5.53
CA GLY A 362 1.17 14.32 6.27
C GLY A 362 1.51 15.77 6.57
N PHE A 363 2.01 16.07 7.76
CA PHE A 363 2.33 17.43 8.21
C PHE A 363 1.14 18.38 8.12
N ILE A 364 1.04 19.16 7.05
CA ILE A 364 0.00 20.17 6.84
C ILE A 364 -0.77 19.78 5.57
N PRO A 365 -2.03 19.29 5.67
CA PRO A 365 -2.78 18.80 4.52
C PRO A 365 -2.94 19.81 3.37
N THR A 366 -2.93 21.12 3.66
CA THR A 366 -3.02 22.17 2.63
C THR A 366 -1.78 22.23 1.73
N MET A 367 -0.65 21.60 2.11
CA MET A 367 0.52 21.43 1.24
C MET A 367 0.29 20.42 0.12
N TRP A 368 -0.65 19.49 0.31
CA TRP A 368 -0.87 18.35 -0.59
C TRP A 368 -2.11 18.51 -1.48
N ARG A 369 -2.68 19.71 -1.48
CA ARG A 369 -3.91 20.07 -2.17
C ARG A 369 -3.68 21.28 -3.08
N PRO A 370 -3.96 21.20 -4.39
CA PRO A 370 -4.39 20.03 -5.13
C PRO A 370 -3.24 19.08 -5.51
N ILE A 371 -1.98 19.48 -5.24
CA ILE A 371 -0.80 18.77 -5.70
C ILE A 371 -0.33 17.83 -4.58
N SER A 372 -0.64 16.55 -4.71
CA SER A 372 -0.18 15.52 -3.79
C SER A 372 1.33 15.27 -3.91
N ALA A 373 1.97 14.78 -2.84
CA ALA A 373 3.38 14.41 -2.88
C ALA A 373 3.64 13.29 -3.89
N TYR A 374 4.84 13.27 -4.49
CA TYR A 374 5.24 12.16 -5.35
C TYR A 374 5.18 10.82 -4.60
N GLY A 375 4.59 9.81 -5.24
CA GLY A 375 4.46 8.47 -4.67
C GLY A 375 3.21 8.26 -3.81
N SER A 376 2.41 9.29 -3.52
CA SER A 376 1.18 9.12 -2.74
C SER A 376 0.10 8.35 -3.50
N PHE A 377 -0.21 8.73 -4.75
CA PHE A 377 -1.25 8.07 -5.58
C PHE A 377 -0.71 6.87 -6.37
N ASP A 378 0.59 6.84 -6.66
CA ASP A 378 1.25 5.67 -7.25
C ASP A 378 2.58 5.44 -6.56
N GLN A 379 2.58 4.55 -5.56
CA GLN A 379 3.77 4.33 -4.74
C GLN A 379 4.94 3.74 -5.54
N PRO A 380 6.18 4.14 -5.19
CA PRO A 380 7.36 3.53 -5.77
C PRO A 380 7.44 2.03 -5.51
N THR A 381 7.93 1.31 -6.51
CA THR A 381 8.15 -0.14 -6.45
C THR A 381 9.62 -0.44 -6.70
N TYR A 382 10.11 -1.58 -6.21
CA TYR A 382 11.54 -1.90 -6.26
C TYR A 382 11.79 -3.25 -6.89
N SER A 383 12.82 -3.36 -7.74
CA SER A 383 13.11 -4.58 -8.48
C SER A 383 14.35 -5.28 -7.93
N ILE A 384 14.24 -6.57 -7.63
CA ILE A 384 15.35 -7.43 -7.21
C ILE A 384 15.50 -8.57 -8.23
N ASP A 385 16.74 -8.85 -8.66
CA ASP A 385 17.00 -9.99 -9.54
C ASP A 385 17.09 -11.29 -8.75
N LEU A 386 16.11 -12.17 -8.95
CA LEU A 386 16.06 -13.50 -8.34
C LEU A 386 16.74 -14.57 -9.20
N THR A 387 17.14 -14.23 -10.42
CA THR A 387 17.77 -15.14 -11.39
C THR A 387 18.96 -15.92 -10.82
N PRO A 388 19.84 -15.34 -9.96
CA PRO A 388 20.93 -16.11 -9.36
C PRO A 388 20.47 -17.35 -8.56
N PHE A 389 19.25 -17.33 -8.02
CA PHE A 389 18.67 -18.43 -7.23
C PHE A 389 17.86 -19.43 -8.07
N ILE A 390 17.56 -19.13 -9.33
CA ILE A 390 16.72 -19.99 -10.19
C ILE A 390 17.21 -21.44 -10.30
N PRO A 391 18.52 -21.75 -10.39
CA PRO A 391 18.99 -23.13 -10.36
C PRO A 391 18.61 -23.92 -9.10
N LEU A 392 18.42 -23.22 -7.97
CA LEU A 392 18.01 -23.81 -6.70
C LEU A 392 16.49 -23.90 -6.58
N LEU A 393 15.78 -22.92 -7.14
CA LEU A 393 14.31 -22.81 -7.07
C LEU A 393 13.60 -23.75 -8.04
N SER A 394 14.26 -24.15 -9.13
CA SER A 394 13.69 -24.95 -10.22
C SER A 394 13.75 -26.47 -10.00
N ASP A 395 13.97 -26.94 -8.77
CA ASP A 395 14.12 -28.36 -8.44
C ASP A 395 12.78 -29.13 -8.41
N GLY A 396 11.66 -28.41 -8.34
CA GLY A 396 10.31 -28.96 -8.25
C GLY A 396 9.77 -29.09 -6.81
N ALA A 397 10.54 -28.66 -5.81
CA ALA A 397 10.15 -28.55 -4.42
C ALA A 397 9.46 -27.20 -4.11
N ASN A 398 9.03 -27.07 -2.86
CA ASN A 398 8.49 -25.82 -2.33
C ASN A 398 9.64 -25.04 -1.67
N HIS A 399 9.71 -23.75 -1.95
CA HIS A 399 10.68 -22.82 -1.38
C HIS A 399 9.97 -21.72 -0.59
N THR A 400 10.66 -21.13 0.37
CA THR A 400 10.14 -20.00 1.15
C THR A 400 10.77 -18.71 0.65
N ILE A 401 9.94 -17.82 0.11
CA ILE A 401 10.30 -16.45 -0.21
C ILE A 401 9.81 -15.55 0.92
N SER A 402 10.71 -14.79 1.53
CA SER A 402 10.39 -13.98 2.71
C SER A 402 10.63 -12.49 2.47
N ILE A 403 9.77 -11.63 3.03
CA ILE A 403 9.95 -10.18 3.06
C ILE A 403 9.85 -9.70 4.51
N ASP A 404 10.86 -8.96 4.96
CA ASP A 404 10.81 -8.23 6.24
C ASP A 404 11.37 -6.81 6.10
N VAL A 405 11.20 -6.02 7.16
CA VAL A 405 11.78 -4.69 7.29
C VAL A 405 12.54 -4.63 8.61
N VAL A 406 13.77 -4.14 8.55
CA VAL A 406 14.67 -4.09 9.71
C VAL A 406 15.29 -2.71 9.88
N ALA A 407 15.66 -2.39 11.12
CA ALA A 407 16.41 -1.20 11.49
C ALA A 407 17.93 -1.45 11.54
N GLY A 408 18.69 -0.37 11.62
CA GLY A 408 20.13 -0.42 11.86
C GLY A 408 20.43 -0.89 13.29
N LYS A 409 21.39 -1.80 13.45
CA LYS A 409 21.79 -2.33 14.77
C LYS A 409 22.15 -1.22 15.77
N ALA A 410 22.82 -0.17 15.28
CA ALA A 410 23.27 0.93 16.12
C ALA A 410 22.10 1.75 16.69
N ALA A 411 20.96 1.79 15.99
CA ALA A 411 19.76 2.49 16.45
C ALA A 411 18.79 1.59 17.23
N SER A 412 18.74 0.30 16.87
CA SER A 412 17.87 -0.72 17.47
C SER A 412 18.66 -2.02 17.58
N ALA A 413 19.02 -2.42 18.80
CA ALA A 413 20.02 -3.46 19.05
C ALA A 413 19.63 -4.86 18.49
N ASP A 414 18.33 -5.12 18.39
CA ASP A 414 17.72 -6.35 17.86
C ASP A 414 17.27 -6.22 16.40
N HIS A 415 17.61 -5.09 15.74
CA HIS A 415 17.18 -4.73 14.40
C HIS A 415 15.66 -4.54 14.23
N SER A 416 14.90 -4.46 15.34
CA SER A 416 13.46 -4.26 15.29
C SER A 416 13.10 -2.85 14.81
N ILE A 417 11.93 -2.76 14.19
CA ILE A 417 11.21 -1.54 13.82
C ILE A 417 9.94 -1.44 14.66
N ASN A 418 9.24 -0.30 14.61
CA ASN A 418 7.86 -0.28 15.11
C ASN A 418 6.96 -1.08 14.15
N GLY A 419 5.77 -1.47 14.61
CA GLY A 419 4.82 -2.24 13.80
C GLY A 419 4.28 -1.48 12.58
N ASN A 420 3.52 -2.19 11.74
CA ASN A 420 2.74 -1.61 10.63
C ASN A 420 3.55 -1.13 9.40
N TRP A 421 4.65 -1.80 9.07
CA TRP A 421 5.17 -1.73 7.69
C TRP A 421 4.38 -2.68 6.79
N TYR A 422 3.63 -2.15 5.82
CA TYR A 422 2.89 -2.96 4.87
C TYR A 422 3.77 -3.38 3.69
N VAL A 423 4.07 -4.67 3.60
CA VAL A 423 4.86 -5.27 2.52
C VAL A 423 4.02 -6.20 1.66
N SER A 424 4.30 -6.18 0.36
CA SER A 424 3.83 -7.16 -0.62
C SER A 424 4.76 -7.15 -1.83
N GLY A 425 4.51 -8.02 -2.79
CA GLY A 425 5.28 -8.08 -4.01
C GLY A 425 4.72 -9.04 -5.02
N ASN A 426 5.46 -9.22 -6.10
CA ASN A 426 5.19 -10.25 -7.09
C ASN A 426 6.49 -10.71 -7.75
N ILE A 427 6.52 -11.97 -8.21
CA ILE A 427 7.65 -12.55 -8.93
C ILE A 427 7.26 -12.72 -10.40
N GLN A 428 7.94 -11.99 -11.28
CA GLN A 428 7.81 -12.12 -12.72
C GLN A 428 8.78 -13.19 -13.21
N VAL A 429 8.26 -14.37 -13.60
CA VAL A 429 9.08 -15.51 -14.03
C VAL A 429 8.98 -15.69 -15.54
N PHE A 430 10.13 -15.90 -16.17
CA PHE A 430 10.27 -16.18 -17.59
C PHE A 430 10.73 -17.63 -17.74
N LEU A 431 10.08 -18.38 -18.61
CA LEU A 431 10.31 -19.80 -18.81
C LEU A 431 11.26 -20.03 -19.99
N ASP A 432 12.01 -21.12 -19.92
CA ASP A 432 12.72 -21.65 -21.07
C ASP A 432 11.73 -22.30 -22.04
N SER A 433 12.07 -22.32 -23.34
CA SER A 433 11.23 -22.98 -24.35
C SER A 433 11.22 -24.50 -24.20
N SER A 434 12.25 -25.08 -23.58
CA SER A 434 12.27 -26.49 -23.18
C SER A 434 11.48 -26.70 -21.88
N SER A 435 10.87 -27.87 -21.74
CA SER A 435 10.30 -28.34 -20.48
C SER A 435 11.34 -28.91 -19.50
N GLU A 436 12.57 -29.11 -19.97
CA GLU A 436 13.65 -29.67 -19.16
C GLU A 436 14.04 -28.71 -18.01
N PRO A 437 14.45 -29.25 -16.85
CA PRO A 437 14.76 -28.43 -15.68
C PRO A 437 15.93 -27.47 -15.91
N THR A 438 15.79 -26.25 -15.40
CA THR A 438 16.91 -25.31 -15.28
C THR A 438 17.82 -25.74 -14.14
N THR A 439 19.11 -25.84 -14.43
CA THR A 439 20.17 -26.26 -13.52
C THR A 439 21.24 -25.17 -13.40
N GLY A 440 22.29 -25.42 -12.63
CA GLY A 440 23.37 -24.46 -12.42
C GLY A 440 23.73 -24.33 -10.94
N LYS A 441 24.41 -23.23 -10.60
CA LYS A 441 24.86 -22.97 -9.23
C LYS A 441 25.16 -21.50 -9.01
N ILE A 442 25.04 -21.06 -7.76
CA ILE A 442 25.63 -19.80 -7.29
C ILE A 442 27.15 -20.03 -7.19
N THR A 443 27.93 -19.20 -7.87
CA THR A 443 29.40 -19.28 -7.95
C THR A 443 30.10 -18.33 -6.97
N SER A 444 29.43 -17.25 -6.56
CA SER A 444 29.90 -16.31 -5.54
C SER A 444 28.72 -15.76 -4.75
N TYR A 445 28.86 -15.66 -3.43
CA TYR A 445 27.80 -15.17 -2.56
C TYR A 445 28.38 -14.34 -1.42
N THR A 446 28.30 -13.01 -1.56
CA THR A 446 28.69 -12.03 -0.56
C THR A 446 27.47 -11.18 -0.24
N ALA A 447 26.70 -11.62 0.74
CA ALA A 447 25.50 -10.92 1.21
C ALA A 447 25.41 -11.06 2.73
N PRO A 448 25.99 -10.12 3.50
CA PRO A 448 25.87 -10.12 4.97
C PRO A 448 24.39 -10.17 5.39
N GLY A 449 24.07 -10.65 6.60
CA GLY A 449 22.66 -10.73 7.04
C GLY A 449 21.98 -9.36 7.20
N TYR A 450 22.74 -8.37 7.65
CA TYR A 450 22.26 -7.02 7.98
C TYR A 450 23.23 -5.95 7.46
N SER A 451 22.76 -4.71 7.37
CA SER A 451 23.59 -3.54 7.05
C SER A 451 24.59 -3.22 8.18
N THR A 452 25.65 -2.50 7.82
CA THR A 452 26.50 -1.83 8.80
C THR A 452 25.84 -0.50 9.15
N SER A 453 25.77 -0.15 10.43
CA SER A 453 25.15 1.11 10.89
C SER A 453 25.93 1.74 12.04
N ASP A 454 25.81 3.05 12.18
CA ASP A 454 26.41 3.87 13.24
C ASP A 454 25.43 4.96 13.66
N VAL A 455 25.41 5.29 14.96
CA VAL A 455 24.62 6.38 15.52
C VAL A 455 25.51 7.22 16.42
N LYS A 456 25.56 8.51 16.15
CA LYS A 456 26.27 9.50 16.98
C LYS A 456 25.35 10.65 17.29
N GLY A 457 25.54 11.28 18.45
CA GLY A 457 24.75 12.44 18.79
C GLY A 457 25.32 13.23 19.95
N ILE A 458 24.73 14.38 20.20
CA ILE A 458 25.02 15.29 21.31
C ILE A 458 23.69 15.80 21.85
N ALA A 459 23.57 15.84 23.17
CA ALA A 459 22.46 16.51 23.85
C ALA A 459 23.04 17.63 24.73
N ALA A 460 22.57 18.86 24.55
CA ALA A 460 23.01 20.03 25.31
C ALA A 460 21.88 21.06 25.37
N SER A 461 21.68 21.69 26.53
CA SER A 461 20.77 22.85 26.68
C SER A 461 19.36 22.66 26.09
N ASN A 462 18.78 21.45 26.26
CA ASN A 462 17.47 21.02 25.71
C ASN A 462 17.42 20.77 24.20
N ASP A 463 18.57 20.80 23.52
CA ASP A 463 18.71 20.42 22.13
C ASP A 463 19.31 19.01 22.02
N VAL A 464 18.84 18.23 21.05
CA VAL A 464 19.33 16.89 20.73
C VAL A 464 19.63 16.83 19.26
N ASN A 465 20.90 16.55 18.92
CA ASN A 465 21.36 16.35 17.56
C ASN A 465 21.84 14.92 17.40
N VAL A 466 21.26 14.17 16.47
CA VAL A 466 21.61 12.76 16.22
C VAL A 466 21.86 12.57 14.74
N THR A 467 22.90 11.82 14.41
CA THR A 467 23.20 11.36 13.06
C THR A 467 23.21 9.84 13.06
N GLU A 468 22.33 9.25 12.27
CA GLU A 468 22.33 7.83 11.94
C GLU A 468 22.88 7.64 10.53
N THR A 469 23.77 6.67 10.37
CA THR A 469 24.26 6.24 9.05
C THR A 469 24.15 4.74 8.90
N ALA A 470 23.92 4.28 7.68
CA ALA A 470 23.99 2.87 7.35
C ALA A 470 24.57 2.66 5.95
N SER A 471 25.23 1.53 5.75
CA SER A 471 25.75 1.10 4.45
C SER A 471 25.54 -0.39 4.23
N ARG A 472 25.34 -0.74 2.96
CA ARG A 472 25.00 -2.11 2.55
C ARG A 472 25.65 -2.44 1.22
N THR A 473 26.37 -3.55 1.20
CA THR A 473 26.88 -4.16 -0.03
C THR A 473 26.37 -5.59 -0.17
N LEU A 474 26.03 -5.96 -1.40
CA LEU A 474 25.60 -7.31 -1.77
C LEU A 474 26.19 -7.63 -3.14
N HIS A 475 26.68 -8.85 -3.30
CA HIS A 475 27.22 -9.35 -4.56
C HIS A 475 26.97 -10.85 -4.68
N ILE A 476 26.23 -11.26 -5.72
CA ILE A 476 25.87 -12.65 -5.99
C ILE A 476 26.18 -12.94 -7.47
N GLU A 477 26.97 -13.98 -7.71
CA GLU A 477 27.20 -14.52 -9.05
C GLU A 477 26.61 -15.92 -9.17
N ALA A 478 26.06 -16.24 -10.34
CA ALA A 478 25.57 -17.57 -10.64
C ALA A 478 25.77 -17.95 -12.11
N GLU A 479 25.83 -19.25 -12.37
CA GLU A 479 25.69 -19.83 -13.69
C GLU A 479 24.32 -20.50 -13.77
N VAL A 480 23.49 -20.05 -14.71
CA VAL A 480 22.15 -20.59 -14.95
C VAL A 480 22.15 -21.32 -16.29
N LYS A 481 21.88 -22.63 -16.27
CA LYS A 481 21.81 -23.48 -17.47
C LYS A 481 20.38 -23.97 -17.67
N THR A 482 19.70 -23.43 -18.68
CA THR A 482 18.30 -23.79 -18.96
C THR A 482 18.21 -25.13 -19.71
N GLY A 483 16.99 -25.69 -19.75
CA GLY A 483 16.69 -26.95 -20.41
C GLY A 483 17.01 -26.98 -21.91
N SER A 484 16.94 -25.83 -22.60
CA SER A 484 17.38 -25.67 -23.99
C SER A 484 18.91 -25.72 -24.19
N GLY A 485 19.69 -25.83 -23.11
CA GLY A 485 21.15 -25.90 -23.14
C GLY A 485 21.84 -24.53 -23.04
N LYS A 486 21.09 -23.42 -22.99
CA LYS A 486 21.64 -22.08 -22.86
C LYS A 486 22.22 -21.87 -21.46
N THR A 487 23.49 -21.47 -21.40
CA THR A 487 24.16 -21.09 -20.14
C THR A 487 24.29 -19.57 -20.07
N THR A 488 23.93 -18.99 -18.93
CA THR A 488 23.98 -17.54 -18.66
C THR A 488 24.75 -17.29 -17.38
N LYS A 489 25.80 -16.48 -17.45
CA LYS A 489 26.47 -15.92 -16.26
C LYS A 489 25.65 -14.74 -15.76
N VAL A 490 25.22 -14.79 -14.51
CA VAL A 490 24.41 -13.74 -13.87
C VAL A 490 25.24 -13.12 -12.76
N VAL A 491 25.27 -11.79 -12.70
CA VAL A 491 25.90 -11.02 -11.63
C VAL A 491 24.88 -10.01 -11.11
N TRP A 492 24.49 -10.14 -9.85
CA TRP A 492 23.64 -9.21 -9.13
C TRP A 492 24.45 -8.50 -8.06
N SER A 493 24.37 -7.18 -7.99
CA SER A 493 25.11 -6.39 -7.01
C SER A 493 24.34 -5.18 -6.54
N GLN A 494 24.49 -4.85 -5.26
CA GLN A 494 23.92 -3.65 -4.64
C GLN A 494 24.98 -2.95 -3.79
N ASP A 495 25.01 -1.63 -3.86
CA ASP A 495 25.81 -0.74 -3.01
C ASP A 495 24.91 0.43 -2.58
N LEU A 496 24.53 0.46 -1.31
CA LEU A 496 23.52 1.35 -0.77
C LEU A 496 24.06 2.09 0.43
N ASN A 497 23.69 3.35 0.56
CA ASN A 497 24.10 4.24 1.63
C ASN A 497 22.88 4.99 2.19
N PHE A 498 22.95 5.29 3.47
CA PHE A 498 21.92 6.03 4.18
C PHE A 498 22.58 6.98 5.18
N LYS A 499 22.06 8.19 5.25
CA LYS A 499 22.38 9.16 6.29
C LYS A 499 21.10 9.88 6.68
N ASN A 500 20.86 10.02 7.97
CA ASN A 500 19.77 10.81 8.53
C ASN A 500 20.35 11.63 9.70
N VAL A 501 20.20 12.95 9.61
CA VAL A 501 20.59 13.92 10.65
C VAL A 501 19.32 14.53 11.19
N GLN A 502 19.09 14.39 12.49
CA GLN A 502 17.94 14.95 13.19
C GLN A 502 18.42 15.98 14.21
N SER A 503 17.83 17.17 14.17
CA SER A 503 18.05 18.23 15.15
C SER A 503 16.74 18.60 15.80
N TYR A 504 16.59 18.23 17.07
CA TYR A 504 15.50 18.66 17.93
C TYR A 504 16.01 19.85 18.74
N LEU A 505 15.48 21.02 18.42
CA LEU A 505 15.91 22.30 18.98
C LEU A 505 14.81 22.88 19.87
N ASN A 506 15.22 23.68 20.86
CA ASN A 506 14.35 24.39 21.77
C ASN A 506 13.34 23.45 22.44
N ASN A 507 13.82 22.36 23.05
CA ASN A 507 12.96 21.36 23.68
C ASN A 507 11.96 20.73 22.67
N ALA A 508 12.47 20.40 21.47
CA ALA A 508 11.73 19.80 20.36
C ALA A 508 10.57 20.63 19.77
N THR A 509 10.49 21.92 20.07
CA THR A 509 9.54 22.82 19.39
C THR A 509 10.00 23.17 17.97
N ARG A 510 11.23 22.82 17.59
CA ARG A 510 11.69 22.79 16.20
C ARG A 510 12.42 21.47 15.94
N GLN A 511 12.07 20.79 14.86
CA GLN A 511 12.58 19.49 14.48
C GLN A 511 13.04 19.57 13.03
N ILE A 512 14.32 19.32 12.81
CA ILE A 512 14.92 19.35 11.47
C ILE A 512 15.38 17.94 11.13
N VAL A 513 15.02 17.46 9.94
CA VAL A 513 15.51 16.20 9.38
C VAL A 513 16.24 16.52 8.08
N ASP A 514 17.48 16.05 7.97
CA ASP A 514 18.23 15.97 6.72
C ASP A 514 18.60 14.51 6.46
N GLN A 515 17.87 13.89 5.54
CA GLN A 515 18.00 12.50 5.19
C GLN A 515 18.39 12.35 3.72
N VAL A 516 19.31 11.42 3.45
CA VAL A 516 19.61 10.95 2.11
C VAL A 516 19.67 9.42 2.12
N SER A 517 18.83 8.80 1.30
CA SER A 517 18.98 7.39 0.90
C SER A 517 19.53 7.35 -0.51
N SER A 518 20.65 6.68 -0.72
CA SER A 518 21.24 6.53 -2.05
C SER A 518 21.69 5.11 -2.31
N GLY A 519 21.85 4.76 -3.58
CA GLY A 519 22.52 3.52 -3.92
C GLY A 519 22.34 3.09 -5.35
N LYS A 520 23.06 2.01 -5.67
CA LYS A 520 23.17 1.46 -7.00
C LYS A 520 22.93 -0.05 -6.96
N SER A 521 21.95 -0.51 -7.71
CA SER A 521 21.65 -1.92 -7.90
C SER A 521 21.83 -2.28 -9.38
N ILE A 522 22.64 -3.29 -9.68
CA ILE A 522 22.96 -3.70 -11.05
C ILE A 522 22.83 -5.21 -11.16
N SER A 523 22.03 -5.66 -12.14
CA SER A 523 22.08 -7.04 -12.61
C SER A 523 22.63 -7.08 -14.03
N THR A 524 23.58 -7.98 -14.30
CA THR A 524 24.05 -8.29 -15.65
C THR A 524 23.88 -9.75 -15.97
N HIS A 525 23.43 -10.06 -17.19
CA HIS A 525 23.33 -11.41 -17.74
C HIS A 525 24.29 -11.47 -18.93
N ASN A 526 25.36 -12.27 -18.84
CA ASN A 526 26.48 -12.30 -19.79
C ASN A 526 27.13 -10.92 -20.01
N GLY A 527 27.25 -10.12 -18.94
CA GLY A 527 27.80 -8.76 -18.99
C GLY A 527 26.84 -7.70 -19.54
N ILE A 528 25.63 -8.09 -20.00
CA ILE A 528 24.62 -7.16 -20.48
C ILE A 528 23.75 -6.72 -19.29
N PRO A 529 23.66 -5.41 -18.99
CA PRO A 529 22.79 -4.92 -17.92
C PRO A 529 21.31 -5.25 -18.18
N ILE A 530 20.68 -5.95 -17.23
CA ILE A 530 19.24 -6.26 -17.23
C ILE A 530 18.50 -5.40 -16.22
N ILE A 531 19.12 -5.15 -15.06
CA ILE A 531 18.69 -4.14 -14.08
C ILE A 531 19.83 -3.14 -13.93
N SER A 532 19.51 -1.86 -13.99
CA SER A 532 20.39 -0.78 -13.55
C SER A 532 19.52 0.25 -12.85
N ASP A 533 19.66 0.34 -11.54
CA ASP A 533 18.92 1.24 -10.69
C ASP A 533 19.89 2.07 -9.86
N ASP A 534 19.99 3.35 -10.14
CA ASP A 534 20.86 4.30 -9.44
C ASP A 534 19.96 5.39 -8.86
N TYR A 535 19.92 5.50 -7.54
CA TYR A 535 18.98 6.39 -6.87
C TYR A 535 19.63 7.26 -5.79
N ASN A 536 18.99 8.39 -5.56
CA ASN A 536 19.28 9.36 -4.52
C ASN A 536 17.98 10.04 -4.09
N TYR A 537 17.58 9.85 -2.83
CA TYR A 537 16.35 10.36 -2.25
C TYR A 537 16.70 11.32 -1.11
N PRO A 538 17.05 12.58 -1.41
CA PRO A 538 17.23 13.60 -0.40
C PRO A 538 15.86 14.06 0.11
N LEU A 539 15.78 14.22 1.43
CA LEU A 539 14.61 14.67 2.17
C LEU A 539 15.08 15.64 3.25
N ASN A 540 14.67 16.90 3.13
CA ASN A 540 14.93 17.94 4.10
C ASN A 540 13.61 18.47 4.64
N ILE A 541 13.45 18.41 5.96
CA ILE A 541 12.24 18.86 6.66
C ILE A 541 12.67 19.80 7.78
N ASP A 542 12.05 20.97 7.86
CA ASP A 542 12.12 21.88 9.00
C ASP A 542 10.70 22.08 9.53
N PHE A 543 10.44 21.47 10.68
CA PHE A 543 9.14 21.43 11.33
C PHE A 543 9.19 22.21 12.64
N LEU A 544 8.52 23.35 12.71
CA LEU A 544 8.62 24.25 13.88
C LEU A 544 7.28 24.76 14.38
N LEU A 545 7.17 24.87 15.69
CA LEU A 545 6.08 25.53 16.38
C LEU A 545 6.20 27.04 16.16
N VAL A 546 5.12 27.64 15.69
CA VAL A 546 4.98 29.07 15.47
C VAL A 546 3.88 29.58 16.39
N ALA A 547 4.15 30.66 17.12
CA ALA A 547 3.17 31.36 17.94
C ALA A 547 2.98 32.78 17.41
N GLU A 548 1.76 33.11 16.99
CA GLU A 548 1.39 34.41 16.44
C GLU A 548 -0.01 34.79 16.93
N ASN A 549 -0.24 36.06 17.28
CA ASN A 549 -1.56 36.61 17.61
C ASN A 549 -2.36 35.82 18.66
N ASN A 550 -1.72 35.41 19.78
CA ASN A 550 -2.30 34.56 20.83
C ASN A 550 -2.78 33.17 20.38
N ALA A 551 -2.34 32.71 19.20
CA ALA A 551 -2.52 31.35 18.72
C ALA A 551 -1.15 30.67 18.53
N SER A 552 -1.13 29.33 18.60
CA SER A 552 0.05 28.52 18.28
C SER A 552 -0.32 27.46 17.25
N GLY A 553 0.57 27.21 16.30
CA GLY A 553 0.43 26.16 15.30
C GLY A 553 1.80 25.69 14.80
N TRP A 554 1.80 24.82 13.80
CA TRP A 554 3.04 24.30 13.22
C TRP A 554 3.27 24.84 11.81
N ASN A 555 4.54 25.09 11.50
CA ASN A 555 5.01 25.40 10.16
C ASN A 555 5.92 24.28 9.67
N THR A 556 5.82 23.94 8.39
CA THR A 556 6.65 22.93 7.74
C THR A 556 7.30 23.54 6.51
N ILE A 557 8.62 23.42 6.40
CA ILE A 557 9.36 23.64 5.17
C ILE A 557 9.88 22.28 4.74
N LEU A 558 9.66 21.92 3.49
CA LEU A 558 9.98 20.61 2.95
C LEU A 558 10.66 20.77 1.59
N ASP A 559 11.81 20.13 1.45
CA ASP A 559 12.43 19.82 0.16
C ASP A 559 12.57 18.31 0.06
N HIS A 560 11.99 17.73 -0.99
CA HIS A 560 11.94 16.30 -1.16
C HIS A 560 12.06 15.95 -2.63
N SER A 561 13.10 15.17 -2.98
CA SER A 561 13.35 14.79 -4.35
C SER A 561 13.34 13.29 -4.54
N PHE A 562 12.73 12.83 -5.63
CA PHE A 562 12.86 11.47 -6.13
C PHE A 562 13.85 11.45 -7.30
N ASN A 563 15.14 11.29 -7.02
CA ASN A 563 16.13 11.12 -8.10
C ASN A 563 16.42 9.63 -8.28
N ARG A 564 15.77 8.99 -9.25
CA ARG A 564 16.03 7.58 -9.61
C ARG A 564 16.36 7.48 -11.10
N LYS A 565 17.61 7.18 -11.41
CA LYS A 565 18.11 6.97 -12.76
C LYS A 565 18.11 5.48 -13.06
N ARG A 566 17.23 5.09 -13.97
CA ARG A 566 17.39 3.89 -14.78
C ARG A 566 17.86 4.33 -16.16
N LEU A 567 19.16 4.67 -16.32
CA LEU A 567 19.71 5.31 -17.53
C LEU A 567 18.82 6.48 -18.04
N SER A 568 18.96 7.77 -17.67
CA SER A 568 20.13 8.67 -17.53
C SER A 568 19.72 10.03 -16.83
N THR A 569 20.60 11.05 -16.77
CA THR A 569 20.97 11.98 -15.65
C THR A 569 20.59 13.51 -15.69
N GLY A 570 20.43 14.24 -14.54
CA GLY A 570 20.66 15.74 -14.31
C GLY A 570 19.82 16.49 -13.19
N SER A 571 20.31 17.58 -12.52
CA SER A 571 19.82 18.27 -11.25
C SER A 571 19.73 19.85 -11.25
N PHE A 572 19.05 20.58 -10.30
CA PHE A 572 19.09 22.09 -10.09
C PHE A 572 18.65 22.66 -8.67
N LEU A 573 18.72 24.01 -8.41
CA LEU A 573 18.73 24.81 -7.12
C LEU A 573 17.67 25.97 -6.99
N THR A 574 17.42 26.54 -5.78
CA THR A 574 16.39 27.58 -5.41
C THR A 574 16.91 28.95 -4.87
N ALA A 575 16.04 29.98 -4.84
CA ALA A 575 16.24 31.30 -4.18
C ALA A 575 14.88 32.03 -3.85
N PRO A 576 14.82 33.14 -3.07
CA PRO A 576 13.91 33.31 -1.90
C PRO A 576 13.07 34.62 -1.80
N ASN A 577 11.92 34.61 -1.08
CA ASN A 577 11.48 35.63 -0.07
C ASN A 577 10.02 35.44 0.47
N GLY A 578 9.83 35.63 1.79
CA GLY A 578 8.62 35.35 2.59
C GLY A 578 7.53 36.44 2.62
N THR A 579 6.30 36.19 3.10
CA THR A 579 5.79 36.35 4.50
C THR A 579 4.34 35.77 4.66
N ARG A 580 3.81 35.51 5.89
CA ARG A 580 2.59 34.69 6.22
C ARG A 580 1.52 35.35 7.15
N VAL A 581 0.22 35.01 6.95
CA VAL A 581 -0.91 34.65 7.89
C VAL A 581 -1.97 33.92 7.00
N VAL A 582 -2.80 32.99 7.53
CA VAL A 582 -3.57 31.90 6.84
C VAL A 582 -2.76 30.59 6.85
N ALA A 583 -3.43 29.42 6.88
CA ALA A 583 -2.79 28.10 6.65
C ALA A 583 -2.32 28.03 5.19
N ASN A 584 -1.24 28.77 4.92
CA ASN A 584 -0.72 28.95 3.58
C ASN A 584 0.15 27.75 3.24
N GLY A 585 -0.42 26.84 2.44
CA GLY A 585 0.32 25.77 1.77
C GLY A 585 0.79 26.30 0.42
N THR A 586 2.10 26.26 0.17
CA THR A 586 2.64 26.42 -1.17
C THR A 586 3.32 25.12 -1.56
N ALA A 587 2.92 24.56 -2.69
CA ALA A 587 3.53 23.38 -3.26
C ALA A 587 4.16 23.78 -4.59
N ILE A 588 5.46 23.58 -4.73
CA ILE A 588 6.19 23.70 -5.98
C ILE A 588 6.73 22.31 -6.27
N GLN A 589 6.37 21.75 -7.42
CA GLN A 589 6.87 20.46 -7.85
C GLN A 589 7.48 20.56 -9.24
N ASP A 590 8.76 20.21 -9.30
CA ASP A 590 9.50 20.02 -10.52
C ASP A 590 9.71 18.52 -10.74
N PHE A 591 9.22 18.03 -11.88
CA PHE A 591 9.33 16.63 -12.25
C PHE A 591 9.99 16.49 -13.60
N SER A 592 10.94 15.56 -13.71
CA SER A 592 11.64 15.23 -14.95
C SER A 592 11.77 13.72 -15.07
N TYR A 593 11.39 13.20 -16.23
CA TYR A 593 11.43 11.79 -16.57
C TYR A 593 12.06 11.59 -17.94
N ARG A 594 12.88 10.54 -18.03
CA ARG A 594 13.42 10.01 -19.28
C ARG A 594 13.57 8.50 -19.18
N ASP A 595 13.28 7.78 -20.26
CA ASP A 595 13.59 6.35 -20.37
C ASP A 595 14.50 6.00 -21.56
N ALA A 596 14.89 4.72 -21.62
CA ALA A 596 15.73 4.14 -22.66
C ALA A 596 15.07 4.15 -24.06
N LYS A 597 13.76 4.35 -24.16
CA LYS A 597 13.05 4.52 -25.45
C LYS A 597 12.99 5.98 -25.87
N LEU A 598 13.75 6.86 -25.19
CA LEU A 598 13.79 8.31 -25.42
C LEU A 598 12.46 9.01 -25.14
N ASN A 599 11.53 8.38 -24.41
CA ASN A 599 10.38 9.11 -23.90
C ASN A 599 10.87 10.09 -22.84
N THR A 600 10.42 11.33 -22.95
CA THR A 600 10.66 12.41 -21.98
C THR A 600 9.34 13.00 -21.49
N TYR A 601 9.34 13.42 -20.23
CA TYR A 601 8.28 14.23 -19.63
C TYR A 601 8.89 15.18 -18.60
N GLN A 602 8.50 16.45 -18.66
CA GLN A 602 8.86 17.46 -17.69
C GLN A 602 7.58 18.19 -17.30
N ARG A 603 7.39 18.44 -16.01
CA ARG A 603 6.33 19.30 -15.50
C ARG A 603 6.86 20.14 -14.37
N HIS A 604 6.61 21.43 -14.46
CA HIS A 604 6.75 22.37 -13.35
C HIS A 604 5.35 22.84 -12.99
N VAL A 605 4.96 22.69 -11.73
CA VAL A 605 3.65 23.10 -11.25
C VAL A 605 3.77 23.75 -9.87
N GLU A 606 3.03 24.84 -9.69
CA GLU A 606 2.93 25.55 -8.43
C GLU A 606 1.47 25.66 -8.02
N ALA A 607 1.20 25.41 -6.74
CA ALA A 607 -0.07 25.74 -6.11
C ALA A 607 0.14 26.54 -4.84
N ARG A 608 -0.78 27.46 -4.57
CA ARG A 608 -0.87 28.24 -3.34
C ARG A 608 -2.29 28.14 -2.82
N ASN A 609 -2.46 27.73 -1.56
CA ASN A 609 -3.75 27.70 -0.86
C ASN A 609 -4.82 26.91 -1.63
N SER A 610 -4.44 25.75 -2.16
CA SER A 610 -5.29 24.90 -2.99
C SER A 610 -5.65 25.43 -4.39
N ASP A 611 -5.05 26.54 -4.82
CA ASP A 611 -5.17 27.04 -6.19
C ASP A 611 -3.87 26.82 -6.99
N VAL A 612 -3.97 26.18 -8.16
CA VAL A 612 -2.82 26.04 -9.08
C VAL A 612 -2.50 27.41 -9.72
N THR A 613 -1.36 27.98 -9.39
CA THR A 613 -0.92 29.30 -9.85
C THR A 613 -0.09 29.23 -11.14
N SER A 614 0.69 28.16 -11.31
CA SER A 614 1.54 27.89 -12.48
C SER A 614 1.50 26.41 -12.85
N ASP A 615 1.48 26.08 -14.14
CA ASP A 615 1.59 24.70 -14.63
C ASP A 615 2.14 24.73 -16.05
N SER A 616 3.32 24.15 -16.25
CA SER A 616 3.98 24.04 -17.55
C SER A 616 4.48 22.62 -17.74
N GLN A 617 4.31 22.09 -18.96
CA GLN A 617 4.62 20.71 -19.31
C GLN A 617 5.40 20.67 -20.62
N ASN A 618 6.41 19.83 -20.72
CA ASN A 618 7.22 19.62 -21.92
C ASN A 618 7.66 18.15 -22.06
N GLY A 619 8.13 17.76 -23.24
CA GLY A 619 8.60 16.41 -23.55
C GLY A 619 7.64 15.61 -24.41
N THR A 620 8.09 14.42 -24.83
CA THR A 620 7.38 13.55 -25.77
C THR A 620 6.06 12.97 -25.23
N LEU A 621 5.85 12.94 -23.91
CA LEU A 621 4.66 12.34 -23.28
C LEU A 621 3.55 13.35 -22.96
N THR A 622 3.76 14.65 -23.14
CA THR A 622 2.83 15.72 -22.70
C THR A 622 1.40 15.62 -23.22
N SER A 623 1.20 15.16 -24.46
CA SER A 623 -0.14 15.06 -25.08
C SER A 623 -1.03 13.96 -24.49
N THR A 624 -0.52 13.13 -23.58
CA THR A 624 -1.20 11.92 -23.08
C THR A 624 -1.78 12.04 -21.69
N TRP A 625 -1.55 13.16 -21.00
CA TRP A 625 -2.09 13.35 -19.66
C TRP A 625 -3.48 14.03 -19.72
N PRO A 626 -4.49 13.51 -19.02
CA PRO A 626 -5.84 14.09 -19.04
C PRO A 626 -5.92 15.48 -18.40
N TRP A 627 -4.92 15.87 -17.59
CA TRP A 627 -4.89 17.10 -16.82
C TRP A 627 -3.87 18.11 -17.39
N SER A 628 -4.29 18.88 -18.39
CA SER A 628 -3.61 20.11 -18.80
C SER A 628 -4.22 21.30 -18.05
N ARG A 629 -3.47 22.40 -17.84
CA ARG A 629 -3.97 23.65 -17.23
C ARG A 629 -5.29 24.16 -17.84
N SER A 630 -5.54 23.88 -19.12
CA SER A 630 -6.80 24.20 -19.82
C SER A 630 -8.02 23.36 -19.38
N LYS A 631 -7.84 22.36 -18.52
CA LYS A 631 -8.87 21.43 -18.02
C LYS A 631 -8.96 21.35 -16.49
N LEU A 632 -8.11 22.08 -15.76
CA LEU A 632 -8.28 22.24 -14.31
C LEU A 632 -9.38 23.29 -14.06
N PRO A 633 -10.46 22.96 -13.32
CA PRO A 633 -11.47 23.95 -12.96
C PRO A 633 -10.81 25.10 -12.21
N LYS A 634 -11.04 26.34 -12.66
CA LYS A 634 -10.69 27.52 -11.86
C LYS A 634 -11.59 27.54 -10.62
N GLY A 635 -11.00 27.61 -9.43
CA GLY A 635 -11.67 28.06 -8.21
C GLY A 635 -12.31 26.98 -7.33
N ALA A 636 -11.57 25.96 -6.94
CA ALA A 636 -11.89 25.22 -5.71
C ALA A 636 -11.09 25.82 -4.54
N SER A 637 -11.37 27.09 -4.22
CA SER A 637 -10.83 27.75 -3.03
C SER A 637 -11.41 27.05 -1.80
N GLY A 638 -10.60 26.25 -1.13
CA GLY A 638 -11.06 25.36 -0.07
C GLY A 638 -10.45 25.61 1.29
N ALA A 639 -9.77 26.75 1.52
CA ALA A 639 -9.20 27.14 2.81
C ALA A 639 -10.31 27.32 3.87
N HIS A 640 -10.73 26.22 4.50
CA HIS A 640 -11.69 26.20 5.61
C HIS A 640 -10.97 25.94 6.93
N SER A 641 -11.55 26.37 8.04
CA SER A 641 -10.96 26.38 9.39
C SER A 641 -10.63 25.01 10.01
N ASP A 642 -10.95 23.90 9.34
CA ASP A 642 -11.07 22.59 9.97
C ASP A 642 -9.86 21.68 9.69
N TYR A 643 -8.66 22.24 9.60
CA TYR A 643 -7.43 21.47 9.36
C TYR A 643 -6.74 21.09 10.67
N VAL A 644 -6.45 19.80 10.82
CA VAL A 644 -5.56 19.30 11.86
C VAL A 644 -4.26 18.87 11.18
N ALA A 645 -3.14 19.51 11.56
CA ALA A 645 -1.83 19.06 11.12
C ALA A 645 -1.55 17.69 11.74
N ARG A 646 -1.03 16.73 10.96
CA ARG A 646 -0.55 15.45 11.50
C ARG A 646 0.91 15.59 11.87
N LEU A 647 1.21 15.37 13.15
CA LEU A 647 2.50 15.66 13.73
C LEU A 647 3.38 14.39 13.71
N PRO A 648 4.70 14.49 13.48
CA PRO A 648 5.62 13.35 13.60
C PRO A 648 5.88 12.98 15.08
N ILE A 649 4.84 12.98 15.91
CA ILE A 649 4.90 12.78 17.36
C ILE A 649 4.24 11.46 17.74
N ALA A 650 4.65 10.89 18.87
CA ALA A 650 4.16 9.59 19.31
C ALA A 650 2.71 9.59 19.84
N ARG A 651 2.01 10.74 19.80
CA ARG A 651 0.65 10.90 20.35
C ARG A 651 -0.49 10.74 19.34
N ASP A 652 -0.21 10.79 18.03
CA ASP A 652 -1.25 10.74 16.98
C ASP A 652 -1.52 9.31 16.44
N ALA A 653 -0.83 8.28 16.94
CA ALA A 653 -1.04 6.89 16.50
C ALA A 653 -2.44 6.32 16.81
N ASP A 654 -3.23 7.00 17.65
CA ASP A 654 -4.58 6.59 18.04
C ASP A 654 -5.67 7.11 17.08
N ILE A 655 -5.32 7.88 16.04
CA ILE A 655 -6.26 8.22 14.97
C ILE A 655 -6.37 7.01 14.03
N ILE A 656 -7.39 6.21 14.30
CA ILE A 656 -7.80 4.94 13.66
C ILE A 656 -7.48 4.91 12.15
N PHE A 657 -6.39 4.22 11.81
CA PHE A 657 -5.99 3.80 10.45
C PHE A 657 -6.43 2.37 10.15
#